data_AF-A0ABD0SFD2-F1
#
_entry.id   AF-A0ABD0SFD2-F1
#
_cell.length_a   1.000
_cell.length_b   1.000
_cell.length_c   1.000
_cell.angle_alpha   90.00
_cell.angle_beta   90.00
_cell.angle_gamma   90.00
#
_symmetry.space_group_name_H-M   'P 1'
#
loop_
_entity.id
_entity.type
_entity.pdbx_description
1 polymer ?
#
loop_
_entity_poly.entity_id
_entity_poly.type
_entity_poly.pdbx_seq_one_letter_code
_entity_poly.pdbx_strand_id
1 'polypeptide(L)'
;MSNAVENGIHVNDETRSRSSASFCQRISLFLSIYWKSLIVVLTPLILLPIPILNDDRAYRCMYVVLIMAIFWVLELLPLPVTSMLPIVLFPTMGILDSDKTCAAYMKETNMMFMGGLMIAAGVQHSKLPKRVALWTVQVVGCSHRRLNFGLTFVTMFISMWVSNAAATTMMVPIVEAILEVLEQQGLGDVYINKKKNALPENGKDMKPAKETEEEAPIPSNITICYYLSIAYASTLGGCGTLVGTATNSAFKGIFDSEFPEYSGSVNFFRFMVYSTPPMLVMQLLVWLALQITFMGMFRPNSEAARQVALASSGSTATLKVIKEHYRNLGPITFHERSSGLLFIFAVFLYIFRKPGFMPGWADVMTTMKVKDGVTSMFIVVLMFIIPMSMDFMKFFWSSSSYEELVASKPSPGIVTWAILKDKVPWGLLFLLGGGFALAEGSKATGLSAMIGSSLQGLNGLPHAVVLLVVVLVTQFITEFTSNVAIANLILPVLANMSRSLNMDPRYLMVPATLACSMAFHMPVGTPPNAIVAGVAHIPTARMAVGGIGPKIITTLIVWGAYPTWGSYIFPALVAEDATTTIANATSTIANATSTIANSTMKPLLLQELALNCSIPLGSLTKNGRFRCDLSNDIANSTALASVARGIFSCDFISKR
;
A
#
# COMPACT_ATOMS: atom_id res chain seq x y z
N MET A 1 10.38 -26.29 -1.67
CA MET A 1 9.35 -27.34 -1.76
C MET A 1 10.05 -28.68 -1.81
N SER A 2 10.18 -29.30 -0.64
CA SER A 2 10.45 -30.73 -0.48
C SER A 2 9.08 -31.36 -0.21
N ASN A 3 8.69 -32.34 -1.02
CA ASN A 3 7.72 -33.41 -0.73
C ASN A 3 7.41 -34.14 -2.04
N ALA A 4 8.21 -35.15 -2.33
CA ALA A 4 7.82 -36.26 -3.20
C ALA A 4 8.39 -37.52 -2.53
N VAL A 5 7.62 -38.05 -1.58
CA VAL A 5 7.90 -39.34 -0.95
C VAL A 5 6.98 -40.36 -1.61
N GLU A 6 7.64 -41.39 -2.15
CA GLU A 6 7.24 -42.79 -2.28
C GLU A 6 5.83 -43.09 -2.81
N ASN A 7 5.79 -43.49 -4.09
CA ASN A 7 5.01 -44.66 -4.47
C ASN A 7 5.97 -45.66 -5.12
N GLY A 8 6.14 -46.79 -4.44
CA GLY A 8 6.95 -47.92 -4.90
C GLY A 8 6.36 -48.51 -6.18
N ILE A 9 7.07 -48.33 -7.28
CA ILE A 9 6.90 -49.12 -8.49
C ILE A 9 8.24 -49.81 -8.70
N HIS A 10 8.28 -51.13 -8.50
CA HIS A 10 9.35 -51.97 -9.00
C HIS A 10 9.36 -51.86 -10.52
N VAL A 11 10.25 -51.04 -11.06
CA VAL A 11 10.50 -50.96 -12.50
C VAL A 11 11.61 -51.95 -12.81
N ASN A 12 11.25 -53.03 -13.52
CA ASN A 12 12.20 -53.95 -14.12
C ASN A 12 13.22 -53.19 -14.96
N ASP A 13 14.47 -53.42 -14.63
CA ASP A 13 15.65 -52.81 -15.21
C ASP A 13 16.06 -53.64 -16.41
N GLU A 14 15.54 -53.33 -17.61
CA GLU A 14 16.15 -53.76 -18.87
C GLU A 14 15.54 -53.01 -20.08
N THR A 15 16.42 -52.31 -20.82
CA THR A 15 16.20 -51.69 -22.15
C THR A 15 15.42 -50.36 -22.27
N ARG A 16 15.84 -49.31 -21.54
CA ARG A 16 15.60 -47.91 -22.00
C ARG A 16 16.72 -47.47 -22.95
N SER A 17 16.49 -47.64 -24.24
CA SER A 17 17.21 -46.90 -25.29
C SER A 17 17.21 -45.41 -24.94
N ARG A 18 18.36 -44.85 -24.55
CA ARG A 18 18.53 -43.41 -24.34
C ARG A 18 18.47 -42.74 -25.72
N SER A 19 17.28 -42.31 -26.11
CA SER A 19 17.10 -41.41 -27.25
C SER A 19 18.05 -40.22 -27.09
N SER A 20 19.02 -40.11 -28.00
CA SER A 20 19.93 -38.97 -28.07
C SER A 20 19.13 -37.74 -28.51
N ALA A 21 18.63 -36.96 -27.55
CA ALA A 21 18.00 -35.68 -27.83
C ALA A 21 18.93 -34.84 -28.72
N SER A 22 18.39 -34.30 -29.82
CA SER A 22 19.17 -33.49 -30.77
C SER A 22 19.72 -32.24 -30.07
N PHE A 23 20.83 -31.68 -30.57
CA PHE A 23 21.42 -30.46 -29.99
C PHE A 23 20.40 -29.32 -29.85
N CYS A 24 19.51 -29.17 -30.84
CA CYS A 24 18.43 -28.18 -30.82
C CYS A 24 17.36 -28.47 -29.75
N GLN A 25 17.01 -29.74 -29.53
CA GLN A 25 16.10 -30.14 -28.43
C GLN A 25 16.74 -29.91 -27.06
N ARG A 26 18.04 -30.16 -26.90
CA ARG A 26 18.78 -29.90 -25.66
C ARG A 26 18.87 -28.40 -25.36
N ILE A 27 19.13 -27.57 -26.37
CA ILE A 27 19.13 -26.11 -26.22
C ILE A 27 17.73 -25.60 -25.88
N SER A 28 16.70 -26.06 -26.59
CA SER A 28 15.32 -25.66 -26.30
C SER A 28 14.90 -26.04 -24.87
N LEU A 29 15.27 -27.25 -24.43
CA LEU A 29 15.02 -27.71 -23.06
C LEU A 29 15.82 -26.89 -22.04
N PHE A 30 17.09 -26.60 -22.32
CA PHE A 30 17.94 -25.76 -21.47
C PHE A 30 17.35 -24.34 -21.34
N LEU A 31 16.97 -23.71 -22.45
CA LEU A 31 16.35 -22.38 -22.45
C LEU A 31 15.02 -22.39 -21.69
N SER A 32 14.18 -23.41 -21.88
CA SER A 32 12.89 -23.53 -21.18
C SER A 32 13.05 -23.70 -19.66
N ILE A 33 14.08 -24.42 -19.20
CA ILE A 33 14.32 -24.65 -17.77
C ILE A 33 15.04 -23.46 -17.12
N TYR A 34 16.05 -22.89 -17.78
CA TYR A 34 16.96 -21.90 -17.20
C TYR A 34 16.68 -20.46 -17.67
N TRP A 35 15.54 -20.19 -18.31
CA TRP A 35 15.21 -18.86 -18.85
C TRP A 35 15.36 -17.75 -17.80
N LYS A 36 14.91 -17.96 -16.56
CA LYS A 36 15.05 -16.95 -15.48
C LYS A 36 16.51 -16.63 -15.19
N SER A 37 17.33 -17.66 -14.94
CA SER A 37 18.76 -17.50 -14.67
C SER A 37 19.50 -16.85 -15.84
N LEU A 38 19.12 -17.20 -17.07
CA LEU A 38 19.67 -16.60 -18.27
C LEU A 38 19.35 -15.10 -18.32
N ILE A 39 18.10 -14.70 -18.07
CA ILE A 39 17.72 -13.27 -18.06
C ILE A 39 18.44 -12.52 -16.93
N VAL A 40 18.59 -13.10 -15.74
CA VAL A 40 19.34 -12.47 -14.63
C VAL A 40 20.77 -12.12 -15.04
N VAL A 41 21.43 -12.97 -15.83
CA VAL A 41 22.81 -12.73 -16.30
C VAL A 41 22.82 -11.82 -17.53
N LEU A 42 21.92 -12.01 -18.48
CA LEU A 42 21.90 -11.27 -19.73
C LEU A 42 21.42 -9.82 -19.55
N THR A 43 20.45 -9.55 -18.68
CA THR A 43 19.89 -8.21 -18.52
C THR A 43 20.95 -7.17 -18.13
N PRO A 44 21.80 -7.39 -17.10
CA PRO A 44 22.89 -6.45 -16.78
C PRO A 44 23.89 -6.29 -17.93
N LEU A 45 24.17 -7.33 -18.71
CA LEU A 45 25.09 -7.28 -19.85
C LEU A 45 24.52 -6.48 -21.02
N ILE A 46 23.24 -6.68 -21.34
CA ILE A 46 22.54 -5.97 -22.42
C ILE A 46 22.39 -4.49 -22.09
N LEU A 47 22.16 -4.15 -20.83
CA LEU A 47 22.01 -2.75 -20.39
C LEU A 47 23.35 -2.04 -20.13
N LEU A 48 24.47 -2.78 -20.10
CA LEU A 48 25.80 -2.24 -19.80
C LEU A 48 26.26 -1.08 -20.71
N PRO A 49 25.86 -1.00 -22.00
CA PRO A 49 26.18 0.15 -22.83
C PRO A 49 25.63 1.49 -22.29
N ILE A 50 24.57 1.49 -21.48
CA ILE A 50 23.96 2.72 -20.94
C ILE A 50 24.97 3.54 -20.12
N PRO A 51 25.60 2.98 -19.05
CA PRO A 51 26.59 3.72 -18.26
C PRO A 51 27.95 3.85 -18.97
N ILE A 52 28.27 3.00 -19.95
CA ILE A 52 29.56 3.06 -20.67
C ILE A 52 29.56 4.19 -21.71
N LEU A 53 28.45 4.37 -22.43
CA LEU A 53 28.35 5.38 -23.49
C LEU A 53 28.19 6.79 -22.93
N ASN A 54 27.51 6.93 -21.79
CA ASN A 54 27.34 8.21 -21.10
C ASN A 54 27.76 8.06 -19.63
N ASP A 55 28.88 8.69 -19.25
CA ASP A 55 29.49 8.53 -17.93
C ASP A 55 28.83 9.37 -16.81
N ASP A 56 27.71 10.02 -17.10
CA ASP A 56 26.99 10.81 -16.11
C ASP A 56 26.27 9.92 -15.07
N ARG A 57 26.24 10.39 -13.82
CA ARG A 57 25.66 9.68 -12.68
C ARG A 57 24.18 9.31 -12.91
N ALA A 58 23.46 10.13 -13.67
CA ALA A 58 22.06 9.87 -14.05
C ALA A 58 21.91 8.56 -14.85
N TYR A 59 22.79 8.29 -15.83
CA TYR A 59 22.74 7.07 -16.65
C TYR A 59 23.15 5.84 -15.86
N ARG A 60 24.12 5.98 -14.95
CA ARG A 60 24.47 4.90 -14.00
C ARG A 60 23.30 4.55 -13.09
N CYS A 61 22.56 5.56 -12.59
CA CYS A 61 21.34 5.33 -11.82
C CYS A 61 20.23 4.69 -12.68
N MET A 62 20.06 5.15 -13.92
CA MET A 62 19.09 4.59 -14.86
C MET A 62 19.35 3.10 -15.14
N TYR A 63 20.62 2.71 -15.28
CA TYR A 63 21.02 1.32 -15.43
C TYR A 63 20.51 0.44 -14.26
N VAL A 64 20.73 0.88 -13.02
CA VAL A 64 20.25 0.14 -11.83
C VAL A 64 18.72 0.10 -11.78
N VAL A 65 18.06 1.22 -12.05
CA VAL A 65 16.58 1.30 -12.10
C VAL A 65 16.02 0.32 -13.13
N LEU A 66 16.59 0.24 -14.34
CA LEU A 66 16.12 -0.65 -15.40
C LEU A 66 16.34 -2.13 -15.07
N ILE A 67 17.49 -2.49 -14.47
CA ILE A 67 17.72 -3.85 -13.98
C ILE A 67 16.67 -4.23 -12.94
N MET A 68 16.48 -3.36 -11.94
CA MET A 68 15.50 -3.61 -10.88
C MET A 68 14.08 -3.69 -11.44
N ALA A 69 13.72 -2.84 -12.39
CA ALA A 69 12.42 -2.86 -13.05
C ALA A 69 12.15 -4.20 -13.75
N ILE A 70 13.10 -4.67 -14.55
CA ILE A 70 12.98 -5.97 -15.24
C ILE A 70 12.90 -7.12 -14.23
N PHE A 71 13.75 -7.09 -13.19
CA PHE A 71 13.79 -8.14 -12.18
C PHE A 71 12.53 -8.20 -11.32
N TRP A 72 11.94 -7.04 -11.01
CA TRP A 72 10.66 -6.93 -10.30
C TRP A 72 9.48 -7.36 -11.16
N VAL A 73 9.40 -6.89 -12.41
CA VAL A 73 8.27 -7.22 -13.33
C VAL A 73 8.25 -8.70 -13.68
N LEU A 74 9.42 -9.30 -13.94
CA LEU A 74 9.53 -10.71 -14.32
C LEU A 74 9.73 -11.66 -13.12
N GLU A 75 9.81 -11.12 -11.90
CA GLU A 75 10.08 -11.86 -10.66
C GLU A 75 11.21 -12.90 -10.84
N LEU A 76 12.35 -12.42 -11.36
CA LEU A 76 13.51 -13.27 -11.66
C LEU A 76 14.26 -13.71 -10.40
N LEU A 77 14.25 -12.85 -9.38
CA LEU A 77 14.77 -13.10 -8.04
C LEU A 77 13.66 -12.80 -7.03
N PRO A 78 13.73 -13.34 -5.79
CA PRO A 78 12.82 -12.94 -4.73
C PRO A 78 12.81 -11.42 -4.57
N LEU A 79 11.61 -10.81 -4.51
CA LEU A 79 11.46 -9.35 -4.46
C LEU A 79 12.36 -8.65 -3.42
N PRO A 80 12.56 -9.18 -2.20
CA PRO A 80 13.49 -8.59 -1.24
C PRO A 80 14.94 -8.56 -1.72
N VAL A 81 15.40 -9.61 -2.41
CA VAL A 81 16.77 -9.74 -2.93
C VAL A 81 17.02 -8.73 -4.05
N THR A 82 16.09 -8.62 -5.01
CA THR A 82 16.15 -7.56 -6.04
C THR A 82 16.23 -6.17 -5.40
N SER A 83 15.48 -5.98 -4.31
CA SER A 83 15.44 -4.71 -3.60
C SER A 83 16.70 -4.40 -2.80
N MET A 84 17.60 -5.36 -2.60
CA MET A 84 18.91 -5.14 -1.97
C MET A 84 20.00 -4.75 -2.98
N LEU A 85 19.73 -4.83 -4.30
CA LEU A 85 20.70 -4.46 -5.33
C LEU A 85 21.27 -3.04 -5.17
N PRO A 86 20.48 -2.00 -4.81
CA PRO A 86 21.03 -0.66 -4.59
C PRO A 86 22.13 -0.60 -3.54
N ILE A 87 22.08 -1.45 -2.49
CA ILE A 87 23.08 -1.50 -1.42
C ILE A 87 24.47 -1.78 -1.99
N VAL A 88 24.55 -2.59 -3.04
CA VAL A 88 25.81 -2.95 -3.71
C VAL A 88 26.09 -2.01 -4.88
N LEU A 89 25.11 -1.79 -5.74
CA LEU A 89 25.32 -1.10 -7.02
C LEU A 89 25.47 0.41 -6.87
N PHE A 90 24.81 1.05 -5.90
CA PHE A 90 24.90 2.51 -5.77
C PHE A 90 26.27 3.00 -5.33
N PRO A 91 26.90 2.43 -4.30
CA PRO A 91 28.24 2.85 -3.90
C PRO A 91 29.29 2.50 -4.96
N THR A 92 29.19 1.30 -5.55
CA THR A 92 30.16 0.83 -6.56
C THR A 92 30.10 1.61 -7.87
N MET A 93 28.93 2.15 -8.24
CA MET A 93 28.77 2.99 -9.44
C MET A 93 28.88 4.50 -9.16
N GLY A 94 29.15 4.92 -7.91
CA GLY A 94 29.29 6.33 -7.55
C GLY A 94 27.98 7.13 -7.60
N ILE A 95 26.84 6.47 -7.35
CA ILE A 95 25.50 7.06 -7.32
C ILE A 95 25.23 7.68 -5.94
N LEU A 96 25.35 6.86 -4.89
CA LEU A 96 25.17 7.24 -3.50
C LEU A 96 26.18 6.51 -2.61
N ASP A 97 26.63 7.19 -1.57
CA ASP A 97 27.53 6.64 -0.55
C ASP A 97 26.85 5.49 0.21
N SER A 98 27.64 4.56 0.77
CA SER A 98 27.11 3.39 1.51
C SER A 98 26.19 3.80 2.67
N ASP A 99 26.58 4.80 3.46
CA ASP A 99 25.78 5.25 4.61
C ASP A 99 24.43 5.83 4.18
N LYS A 100 24.42 6.66 3.13
CA LYS A 100 23.19 7.25 2.58
C LYS A 100 22.30 6.17 1.97
N THR A 101 22.89 5.21 1.27
CA THR A 101 22.16 4.10 0.66
C THR A 101 21.50 3.22 1.73
N CYS A 102 22.23 2.82 2.77
CA CYS A 102 21.68 2.04 3.88
C CYS A 102 20.64 2.82 4.69
N ALA A 103 20.86 4.12 4.91
CA ALA A 103 19.90 4.99 5.60
C ALA A 103 18.54 5.05 4.88
N ALA A 104 18.52 4.90 3.55
CA ALA A 104 17.26 4.85 2.79
C ALA A 104 16.37 3.64 3.17
N TYR A 105 16.94 2.53 3.64
CA TYR A 105 16.19 1.35 4.08
C TYR A 105 15.61 1.52 5.49
N MET A 106 16.20 2.37 6.33
CA MET A 106 15.77 2.60 7.71
C MET A 106 14.98 3.92 7.87
N LYS A 107 14.33 4.37 6.78
CA LYS A 107 13.43 5.54 6.85
C LYS A 107 12.27 5.29 7.82
N GLU A 108 11.83 6.35 8.48
CA GLU A 108 10.77 6.29 9.49
C GLU A 108 9.47 5.66 8.98
N THR A 109 9.10 5.88 7.72
CA THR A 109 7.94 5.22 7.10
C THR A 109 8.05 3.70 7.12
N ASN A 110 9.26 3.15 6.98
CA ASN A 110 9.49 1.71 7.07
C ASN A 110 9.29 1.22 8.51
N MET A 111 9.74 2.00 9.50
CA MET A 111 9.48 1.71 10.93
C MET A 111 7.97 1.76 11.23
N MET A 112 7.24 2.74 10.71
CA MET A 112 5.79 2.80 10.84
C MET A 112 5.11 1.54 10.29
N PHE A 113 5.48 1.15 9.07
CA PHE A 113 4.90 -0.03 8.42
C PHE A 113 5.22 -1.32 9.17
N MET A 114 6.49 -1.53 9.54
CA MET A 114 6.92 -2.70 10.31
C MET A 114 6.25 -2.77 11.68
N GLY A 115 6.16 -1.64 12.39
CA GLY A 115 5.45 -1.59 13.67
C GLY A 115 3.97 -1.90 13.51
N GLY A 116 3.33 -1.39 12.44
CA GLY A 116 1.96 -1.76 12.09
C GLY A 116 1.76 -3.26 11.87
N LEU A 117 2.66 -3.92 11.13
CA LEU A 117 2.63 -5.38 10.94
C LEU A 117 2.85 -6.15 12.25
N MET A 118 3.73 -5.67 13.13
CA MET A 118 3.99 -6.28 14.44
C MET A 118 2.77 -6.16 15.36
N ILE A 119 2.11 -5.00 15.39
CA ILE A 119 0.85 -4.79 16.11
C ILE A 119 -0.23 -5.71 15.56
N ALA A 120 -0.39 -5.76 14.24
CA ALA A 120 -1.34 -6.63 13.57
C ALA A 120 -1.10 -8.11 13.90
N ALA A 121 0.15 -8.56 13.88
CA ALA A 121 0.53 -9.92 14.23
C ALA A 121 0.18 -10.25 15.70
N GLY A 122 0.39 -9.33 16.63
CA GLY A 122 0.01 -9.52 18.03
C GLY A 122 -1.51 -9.58 18.25
N VAL A 123 -2.26 -8.71 17.57
CA VAL A 123 -3.73 -8.75 17.60
C VAL A 123 -4.26 -10.03 16.95
N GLN A 124 -3.66 -10.47 15.85
CA GLN A 124 -4.01 -11.72 15.15
C GLN A 124 -3.67 -12.97 15.97
N HIS A 125 -2.61 -12.93 16.77
CA HIS A 125 -2.28 -14.01 17.69
C HIS A 125 -3.35 -14.16 18.79
N SER A 126 -4.08 -13.09 19.11
CA SER A 126 -5.28 -13.19 19.93
C SER A 126 -6.47 -13.75 19.13
N LYS A 127 -7.43 -14.37 19.81
CA LYS A 127 -8.68 -14.85 19.17
C LYS A 127 -9.64 -13.70 18.80
N LEU A 128 -9.24 -12.44 19.01
CA LEU A 128 -10.10 -11.27 18.89
C LEU A 128 -10.67 -11.07 17.48
N PRO A 129 -9.86 -11.08 16.38
CA PRO A 129 -10.43 -10.82 15.05
C PRO A 129 -11.44 -11.90 14.63
N LYS A 130 -11.19 -13.17 15.02
CA LYS A 130 -12.13 -14.27 14.79
C LYS A 130 -13.44 -14.07 15.56
N ARG A 131 -13.37 -13.60 16.81
CA ARG A 131 -14.55 -13.27 17.62
C ARG A 131 -15.37 -12.13 16.99
N VAL A 132 -14.70 -11.07 16.55
CA VAL A 132 -15.34 -9.92 15.88
C VAL A 132 -16.02 -10.34 14.57
N ALA A 133 -15.38 -11.22 13.80
CA ALA A 133 -15.96 -11.73 12.56
C ALA A 133 -17.24 -12.55 12.81
N LEU A 134 -17.19 -13.53 13.71
CA LEU A 134 -18.35 -14.35 14.04
C LEU A 134 -19.49 -13.55 14.67
N TRP A 135 -19.17 -12.57 15.53
CA TRP A 135 -20.16 -11.68 16.13
C TRP A 135 -20.87 -10.83 15.08
N THR A 136 -20.12 -10.20 14.17
CA THR A 136 -20.72 -9.36 13.12
C THR A 136 -21.67 -10.17 12.23
N VAL A 137 -21.30 -11.41 11.89
CA VAL A 137 -22.15 -12.30 11.11
C VAL A 137 -23.47 -12.62 11.84
N GLN A 138 -23.44 -12.78 13.17
CA GLN A 138 -24.66 -12.99 13.96
C GLN A 138 -25.60 -11.78 13.94
N VAL A 139 -25.06 -10.56 13.81
CA VAL A 139 -25.83 -9.31 13.80
C VAL A 139 -26.47 -9.05 12.42
N VAL A 140 -25.75 -9.30 11.34
CA VAL A 140 -26.21 -8.99 9.96
C VAL A 140 -27.30 -9.97 9.48
N GLY A 141 -27.30 -11.20 9.99
CA GLY A 141 -28.28 -12.24 9.69
C GLY A 141 -27.83 -13.25 8.63
N CYS A 142 -28.61 -14.31 8.44
CA CYS A 142 -28.16 -15.51 7.73
C CYS A 142 -28.80 -15.74 6.35
N SER A 143 -29.38 -14.70 5.72
CA SER A 143 -29.69 -14.80 4.28
C SER A 143 -28.40 -14.66 3.48
N HIS A 144 -28.24 -15.40 2.37
CA HIS A 144 -27.00 -15.46 1.59
C HIS A 144 -26.41 -14.08 1.27
N ARG A 145 -27.27 -13.16 0.83
CA ARG A 145 -26.86 -11.79 0.47
C ARG A 145 -26.40 -10.99 1.69
N ARG A 146 -27.12 -11.09 2.82
CA ARG A 146 -26.76 -10.40 4.06
C ARG A 146 -25.50 -11.02 4.68
N LEU A 147 -25.40 -12.34 4.67
CA LEU A 147 -24.26 -13.09 5.17
C LEU A 147 -22.99 -12.75 4.39
N ASN A 148 -23.05 -12.81 3.06
CA ASN A 148 -21.95 -12.38 2.20
C ASN A 148 -21.59 -10.91 2.42
N PHE A 149 -22.56 -10.01 2.56
CA PHE A 149 -22.32 -8.59 2.88
C PHE A 149 -21.57 -8.44 4.21
N GLY A 150 -22.02 -9.11 5.27
CA GLY A 150 -21.38 -9.09 6.58
C GLY A 150 -19.93 -9.58 6.52
N LEU A 151 -19.69 -10.73 5.88
CA LEU A 151 -18.34 -11.27 5.70
C LEU A 151 -17.43 -10.32 4.91
N THR A 152 -17.95 -9.75 3.82
CA THR A 152 -17.23 -8.79 2.98
C THR A 152 -16.82 -7.56 3.77
N PHE A 153 -17.75 -6.95 4.50
CA PHE A 153 -17.48 -5.73 5.26
C PHE A 153 -16.51 -5.95 6.43
N VAL A 154 -16.64 -7.08 7.14
CA VAL A 154 -15.68 -7.46 8.19
C VAL A 154 -14.30 -7.69 7.58
N THR A 155 -14.21 -8.38 6.44
CA THR A 155 -12.92 -8.64 5.78
C THR A 155 -12.24 -7.34 5.39
N MET A 156 -12.98 -6.41 4.80
CA MET A 156 -12.49 -5.06 4.49
C MET A 156 -11.99 -4.35 5.75
N PHE A 157 -12.79 -4.34 6.83
CA PHE A 157 -12.39 -3.68 8.08
C PHE A 157 -11.14 -4.30 8.70
N ILE A 158 -11.01 -5.62 8.74
CA ILE A 158 -9.81 -6.29 9.25
C ILE A 158 -8.59 -5.93 8.39
N SER A 159 -8.75 -5.91 7.06
CA SER A 159 -7.67 -5.63 6.14
C SER A 159 -7.20 -4.16 6.13
N MET A 160 -7.95 -3.25 6.75
CA MET A 160 -7.45 -1.88 7.00
C MET A 160 -6.23 -1.86 7.93
N TRP A 161 -6.03 -2.92 8.72
CA TRP A 161 -5.06 -2.96 9.82
C TRP A 161 -4.12 -4.14 9.75
N VAL A 162 -4.57 -5.23 9.14
CA VAL A 162 -3.82 -6.47 8.93
C VAL A 162 -3.51 -6.60 7.44
N SER A 163 -2.43 -7.29 7.08
CA SER A 163 -2.10 -7.50 5.66
C SER A 163 -3.22 -8.25 4.91
N ASN A 164 -3.44 -7.89 3.64
CA ASN A 164 -4.52 -8.46 2.82
C ASN A 164 -4.48 -9.99 2.77
N ALA A 165 -3.29 -10.58 2.67
CA ALA A 165 -3.08 -12.01 2.67
C ALA A 165 -3.55 -12.65 3.98
N ALA A 166 -3.13 -12.10 5.13
CA ALA A 166 -3.51 -12.60 6.43
C ALA A 166 -5.02 -12.45 6.70
N ALA A 167 -5.62 -11.31 6.34
CA ALA A 167 -7.06 -11.10 6.44
C ALA A 167 -7.85 -12.15 5.63
N THR A 168 -7.39 -12.46 4.41
CA THR A 168 -8.02 -13.49 3.56
C THR A 168 -7.86 -14.88 4.16
N THR A 169 -6.64 -15.27 4.56
CA THR A 169 -6.37 -16.59 5.18
C THR A 169 -7.21 -16.80 6.45
N MET A 170 -7.48 -15.74 7.22
CA MET A 170 -8.35 -15.84 8.40
C MET A 170 -9.82 -16.08 8.05
N MET A 171 -10.28 -15.51 6.93
CA MET A 171 -11.68 -15.61 6.49
C MET A 171 -11.99 -16.89 5.75
N VAL A 172 -11.01 -17.46 5.04
CA VAL A 172 -11.18 -18.69 4.26
C VAL A 172 -11.81 -19.83 5.09
N PRO A 173 -11.29 -20.23 6.27
CA PRO A 173 -11.90 -21.31 7.06
C PRO A 173 -13.31 -20.97 7.56
N ILE A 174 -13.62 -19.69 7.75
CA ILE A 174 -14.97 -19.25 8.17
C ILE A 174 -15.94 -19.40 7.00
N VAL A 175 -15.53 -18.98 5.80
CA VAL A 175 -16.32 -19.15 4.57
C VAL A 175 -16.52 -20.62 4.26
N GLU A 176 -15.47 -21.44 4.37
CA GLU A 176 -15.53 -22.89 4.14
C GLU A 176 -16.53 -23.56 5.08
N ALA A 177 -16.43 -23.33 6.39
CA ALA A 177 -17.37 -23.86 7.38
C ALA A 177 -18.83 -23.41 7.11
N ILE A 178 -19.03 -22.17 6.64
CA ILE A 178 -20.36 -21.68 6.26
C ILE A 178 -20.88 -22.43 5.02
N LEU A 179 -20.05 -22.59 3.99
CA LEU A 179 -20.43 -23.25 2.74
C LEU A 179 -20.75 -24.74 2.95
N GLU A 180 -19.97 -25.46 3.78
CA GLU A 180 -20.25 -26.86 4.14
C GLU A 180 -21.62 -27.02 4.83
N VAL A 181 -21.95 -26.12 5.75
CA VAL A 181 -23.26 -26.14 6.43
C VAL A 181 -24.40 -25.89 5.45
N LEU A 182 -24.18 -25.01 4.47
CA LEU A 182 -25.18 -24.75 3.43
C LEU A 182 -25.40 -25.98 2.54
N GLU A 183 -24.34 -26.73 2.23
CA GLU A 183 -24.41 -27.98 1.48
C GLU A 183 -25.18 -29.07 2.21
N GLN A 184 -24.86 -29.28 3.50
CA GLN A 184 -25.50 -30.30 4.35
C GLN A 184 -27.02 -30.10 4.49
N GLN A 185 -27.48 -28.85 4.38
CA GLN A 185 -28.91 -28.51 4.43
C GLN A 185 -29.58 -28.57 3.05
N GLY A 186 -28.86 -28.96 1.99
CA GLY A 186 -29.37 -29.00 0.62
C GLY A 186 -29.66 -27.62 0.02
N LEU A 187 -29.05 -26.56 0.55
CA LEU A 187 -29.32 -25.16 0.19
C LEU A 187 -28.40 -24.64 -0.93
N GLY A 188 -27.65 -25.53 -1.58
CA GLY A 188 -26.75 -25.23 -2.68
C GLY A 188 -25.54 -26.16 -2.65
N ASP A 189 -25.21 -26.73 -3.80
CA ASP A 189 -24.01 -27.56 -3.94
C ASP A 189 -22.76 -26.64 -3.90
N VAL A 190 -21.76 -26.98 -3.09
CA VAL A 190 -20.53 -26.16 -2.99
C VAL A 190 -19.70 -26.35 -4.25
N TYR A 191 -19.66 -27.60 -4.74
CA TYR A 191 -19.02 -27.99 -5.99
C TYR A 191 -20.01 -28.69 -6.91
N ILE A 192 -20.07 -28.22 -8.15
CA ILE A 192 -20.84 -28.83 -9.24
C ILE A 192 -19.98 -29.96 -9.80
N ASN A 193 -19.95 -31.12 -9.12
CA ASN A 193 -19.58 -32.45 -9.66
C ASN A 193 -19.45 -33.50 -8.53
N LYS A 194 -20.57 -33.94 -7.97
CA LYS A 194 -20.66 -35.23 -7.26
C LYS A 194 -21.91 -35.97 -7.75
N LYS A 195 -21.73 -36.94 -8.64
CA LYS A 195 -22.65 -38.08 -8.88
C LYS A 195 -24.18 -37.82 -8.79
N LYS A 196 -24.71 -36.68 -9.24
CA LYS A 196 -26.16 -36.54 -9.47
C LYS A 196 -26.47 -37.11 -10.85
N ASN A 197 -26.56 -38.45 -10.94
CA ASN A 197 -27.33 -39.24 -11.93
C ASN A 197 -26.95 -40.74 -11.88
N ALA A 198 -26.96 -41.37 -10.71
CA ALA A 198 -26.95 -42.84 -10.63
C ALA A 198 -27.77 -43.34 -9.43
N LEU A 199 -29.06 -43.02 -9.42
CA LEU A 199 -30.04 -44.00 -8.93
C LEU A 199 -30.43 -44.83 -10.16
N PRO A 200 -30.17 -46.15 -10.18
CA PRO A 200 -30.64 -46.99 -11.26
C PRO A 200 -32.15 -47.22 -11.08
N GLU A 201 -32.97 -46.43 -11.77
CA GLU A 201 -34.26 -46.97 -12.21
C GLU A 201 -33.97 -47.93 -13.37
N ASN A 202 -34.32 -49.20 -13.16
CA ASN A 202 -34.31 -50.29 -14.12
C ASN A 202 -32.94 -50.75 -14.67
N GLY A 203 -32.27 -51.61 -13.91
CA GLY A 203 -32.04 -53.01 -14.28
C GLY A 203 -31.57 -53.37 -15.71
N LYS A 204 -30.71 -52.58 -16.36
CA LYS A 204 -29.98 -53.03 -17.56
C LYS A 204 -28.52 -52.56 -17.56
N ASP A 205 -27.63 -53.54 -17.50
CA ASP A 205 -26.22 -53.62 -17.92
C ASP A 205 -25.44 -52.29 -18.03
N MET A 206 -24.71 -51.97 -16.96
CA MET A 206 -23.72 -50.91 -16.95
C MET A 206 -22.39 -51.43 -17.53
N LYS A 207 -21.98 -50.91 -18.69
CA LYS A 207 -20.58 -51.02 -19.13
C LYS A 207 -19.69 -50.29 -18.13
N PRO A 208 -18.52 -50.83 -17.74
CA PRO A 208 -17.61 -50.13 -16.85
C PRO A 208 -17.13 -48.84 -17.55
N ALA A 209 -17.46 -47.70 -16.96
CA ALA A 209 -16.92 -46.42 -17.36
C ALA A 209 -15.38 -46.48 -17.17
N LYS A 210 -14.64 -46.08 -18.20
CA LYS A 210 -13.20 -45.84 -18.11
C LYS A 210 -12.91 -44.94 -16.91
N GLU A 211 -11.84 -45.26 -16.19
CA GLU A 211 -11.22 -44.38 -15.19
C GLU A 211 -10.79 -43.08 -15.88
N THR A 212 -11.73 -42.12 -15.97
CA THR A 212 -11.41 -40.76 -16.36
C THR A 212 -10.73 -40.11 -15.16
N GLU A 213 -9.56 -39.52 -15.40
CA GLU A 213 -8.81 -38.67 -14.48
C GLU A 213 -9.77 -37.84 -13.59
N GLU A 214 -9.55 -37.81 -12.28
CA GLU A 214 -10.36 -37.00 -11.33
C GLU A 214 -10.36 -35.53 -11.79
N GLU A 215 -11.37 -35.15 -12.58
CA GLU A 215 -11.57 -33.76 -12.99
C GLU A 215 -11.78 -32.91 -11.73
N ALA A 216 -10.95 -31.87 -11.58
CA ALA A 216 -11.01 -31.00 -10.42
C ALA A 216 -12.44 -30.46 -10.21
N PRO A 217 -12.97 -30.50 -8.98
CA PRO A 217 -14.36 -30.12 -8.72
C PRO A 217 -14.58 -28.64 -9.07
N ILE A 218 -15.59 -28.36 -9.90
CA ILE A 218 -15.89 -26.99 -10.34
C ILE A 218 -16.72 -26.30 -9.26
N PRO A 219 -16.29 -25.17 -8.68
CA PRO A 219 -17.05 -24.48 -7.65
C PRO A 219 -18.34 -23.85 -8.21
N SER A 220 -19.41 -23.87 -7.41
CA SER A 220 -20.67 -23.23 -7.79
C SER A 220 -20.56 -21.69 -7.82
N ASN A 221 -21.53 -21.02 -8.47
CA ASN A 221 -21.58 -19.56 -8.53
C ASN A 221 -21.60 -18.92 -7.13
N ILE A 222 -22.27 -19.57 -6.17
CA ILE A 222 -22.37 -19.10 -4.79
C ILE A 222 -21.00 -19.19 -4.12
N THR A 223 -20.34 -20.34 -4.22
CA THR A 223 -18.98 -20.57 -3.71
C THR A 223 -18.00 -19.53 -4.25
N ILE A 224 -17.97 -19.34 -5.59
CA ILE A 224 -17.13 -18.32 -6.23
C ILE A 224 -17.44 -16.93 -5.67
N CYS A 225 -18.72 -16.57 -5.49
CA CYS A 225 -19.11 -15.27 -4.97
C CYS A 225 -18.57 -15.03 -3.56
N TYR A 226 -18.70 -16.00 -2.63
CA TYR A 226 -18.19 -15.85 -1.27
C TYR A 226 -16.67 -15.65 -1.25
N TYR A 227 -15.94 -16.50 -1.96
CA TYR A 227 -14.49 -16.46 -2.01
C TYR A 227 -13.94 -15.19 -2.70
N LEU A 228 -14.50 -14.79 -3.85
CA LEU A 228 -14.10 -13.54 -4.50
C LEU A 228 -14.46 -12.31 -3.67
N SER A 229 -15.60 -12.33 -2.96
CA SER A 229 -16.00 -11.20 -2.12
C SER A 229 -15.00 -10.94 -0.99
N ILE A 230 -14.54 -11.98 -0.29
CA ILE A 230 -13.54 -11.82 0.77
C ILE A 230 -12.16 -11.42 0.21
N ALA A 231 -11.75 -11.98 -0.93
CA ALA A 231 -10.48 -11.63 -1.55
C ALA A 231 -10.45 -10.16 -1.98
N TYR A 232 -11.46 -9.71 -2.70
CA TYR A 232 -11.55 -8.32 -3.17
C TYR A 232 -11.77 -7.35 -2.02
N ALA A 233 -12.51 -7.77 -0.98
CA ALA A 233 -12.67 -6.96 0.21
C ALA A 233 -11.38 -6.77 0.99
N SER A 234 -10.53 -7.79 1.09
CA SER A 234 -9.21 -7.64 1.70
C SER A 234 -8.36 -6.63 0.92
N THR A 235 -8.36 -6.74 -0.41
CA THR A 235 -7.61 -5.83 -1.29
C THR A 235 -8.07 -4.38 -1.15
N LEU A 236 -9.38 -4.13 -1.16
CA LEU A 236 -9.95 -2.79 -0.96
C LEU A 236 -9.74 -2.27 0.46
N GLY A 237 -9.90 -3.12 1.47
CA GLY A 237 -9.69 -2.78 2.88
C GLY A 237 -8.27 -2.28 3.15
N GLY A 238 -7.27 -2.91 2.54
CA GLY A 238 -5.87 -2.48 2.63
C GLY A 238 -5.63 -1.03 2.18
N CYS A 239 -6.44 -0.51 1.26
CA CYS A 239 -6.35 0.86 0.78
C CYS A 239 -6.77 1.92 1.82
N GLY A 240 -7.53 1.55 2.85
CA GLY A 240 -8.14 2.50 3.78
C GLY A 240 -7.16 3.25 4.68
N THR A 241 -6.00 2.66 5.01
CA THR A 241 -5.00 3.25 5.92
C THR A 241 -3.58 3.11 5.37
N LEU A 242 -2.63 3.89 5.89
CA LEU A 242 -1.23 3.80 5.47
C LEU A 242 -0.58 2.44 5.80
N VAL A 243 -1.08 1.75 6.84
CA VAL A 243 -0.53 0.47 7.31
C VAL A 243 -1.14 -0.72 6.56
N GLY A 244 -2.38 -0.61 6.09
CA GLY A 244 -3.14 -1.73 5.51
C GLY A 244 -2.43 -2.44 4.37
N THR A 245 -1.79 -1.70 3.46
CA THR A 245 -0.98 -2.27 2.38
C THR A 245 0.39 -1.62 2.27
N ALA A 246 1.39 -2.43 1.89
CA ALA A 246 2.75 -1.98 1.65
C ALA A 246 2.86 -0.93 0.53
N THR A 247 1.94 -0.91 -0.44
CA THR A 247 1.89 0.11 -1.49
C THR A 247 1.69 1.52 -0.92
N ASN A 248 0.81 1.67 0.08
CA ASN A 248 0.56 2.96 0.73
C ASN A 248 1.79 3.46 1.50
N SER A 249 2.53 2.53 2.12
CA SER A 249 3.79 2.84 2.80
C SER A 249 4.93 3.14 1.81
N ALA A 250 4.99 2.45 0.67
CA ALA A 250 5.92 2.78 -0.43
C ALA A 250 5.67 4.20 -0.92
N PHE A 251 4.41 4.57 -1.16
CA PHE A 251 4.03 5.92 -1.51
C PHE A 251 4.47 6.95 -0.48
N LYS A 252 4.13 6.76 0.79
CA LYS A 252 4.48 7.71 1.84
C LYS A 252 5.99 7.93 1.93
N GLY A 253 6.79 6.87 1.82
CA GLY A 253 8.24 7.00 1.87
C GLY A 253 8.85 7.62 0.61
N ILE A 254 8.37 7.26 -0.59
CA ILE A 254 8.82 7.89 -1.85
C ILE A 254 8.43 9.36 -1.88
N PHE A 255 7.17 9.69 -1.55
CA PHE A 255 6.68 11.05 -1.47
C PHE A 255 7.50 11.92 -0.50
N ASP A 256 7.81 11.41 0.70
CA ASP A 256 8.65 12.12 1.67
C ASP A 256 10.09 12.35 1.20
N SER A 257 10.61 11.45 0.35
CA SER A 257 11.97 11.53 -0.20
C SER A 257 12.04 12.54 -1.35
N GLU A 258 11.03 12.48 -2.22
CA GLU A 258 10.90 13.36 -3.37
C GLU A 258 10.53 14.78 -2.92
N PHE A 259 9.63 14.94 -1.96
CA PHE A 259 9.11 16.24 -1.49
C PHE A 259 9.31 16.43 0.03
N PRO A 260 10.56 16.60 0.52
CA PRO A 260 10.84 16.80 1.94
C PRO A 260 10.10 17.99 2.56
N GLU A 261 9.94 19.08 1.81
CA GLU A 261 9.20 20.28 2.19
C GLU A 261 7.73 19.99 2.52
N TYR A 262 7.13 19.03 1.82
CA TYR A 262 5.73 18.64 2.00
C TYR A 262 5.56 17.33 2.77
N SER A 263 6.62 16.80 3.39
CA SER A 263 6.59 15.50 4.09
C SER A 263 5.54 15.40 5.21
N GLY A 264 5.18 16.53 5.84
CA GLY A 264 4.12 16.59 6.85
C GLY A 264 2.70 16.69 6.27
N SER A 265 2.55 16.90 4.97
CA SER A 265 1.25 17.17 4.33
C SER A 265 0.37 15.92 4.23
N VAL A 266 0.99 14.75 4.03
CA VAL A 266 0.34 13.44 4.03
C VAL A 266 0.75 12.72 5.31
N ASN A 267 -0.19 12.67 6.23
CA ASN A 267 0.00 12.11 7.56
C ASN A 267 -1.01 10.97 7.74
N PHE A 268 -0.84 10.07 8.72
CA PHE A 268 -1.74 8.91 8.86
C PHE A 268 -3.23 9.29 8.86
N PHE A 269 -3.61 10.31 9.63
CA PHE A 269 -4.98 10.79 9.72
C PHE A 269 -5.50 11.32 8.38
N ARG A 270 -4.76 12.21 7.71
CA ARG A 270 -5.18 12.80 6.43
C ARG A 270 -5.30 11.76 5.33
N PHE A 271 -4.39 10.79 5.29
CA PHE A 271 -4.48 9.67 4.35
C PHE A 271 -5.72 8.83 4.63
N MET A 272 -6.01 8.51 5.89
CA MET A 272 -7.20 7.76 6.28
C MET A 272 -8.49 8.50 5.91
N VAL A 273 -8.59 9.79 6.19
CA VAL A 273 -9.76 10.62 5.84
C VAL A 273 -9.95 10.70 4.32
N TYR A 274 -8.86 10.68 3.55
CA TYR A 274 -8.92 10.63 2.09
C TYR A 274 -9.35 9.26 1.56
N SER A 275 -8.70 8.19 2.01
CA SER A 275 -8.85 6.86 1.40
C SER A 275 -10.08 6.09 1.90
N THR A 276 -10.50 6.30 3.16
CA THR A 276 -11.59 5.52 3.78
C THR A 276 -12.95 5.74 3.10
N PRO A 277 -13.42 6.98 2.83
CA PRO A 277 -14.72 7.17 2.21
C PRO A 277 -14.82 6.58 0.79
N PRO A 278 -13.86 6.84 -0.14
CA PRO A 278 -13.83 6.16 -1.44
C PRO A 278 -13.75 4.64 -1.31
N MET A 279 -12.98 4.11 -0.34
CA MET A 279 -12.90 2.67 -0.07
C MET A 279 -14.27 2.08 0.29
N LEU A 280 -15.04 2.72 1.18
CA LEU A 280 -16.38 2.25 1.56
C LEU A 280 -17.34 2.23 0.36
N VAL A 281 -17.29 3.26 -0.48
CA VAL A 281 -18.11 3.33 -1.71
C VAL A 281 -17.67 2.24 -2.70
N MET A 282 -16.37 2.09 -2.94
CA MET A 282 -15.83 1.01 -3.79
C MET A 282 -16.26 -0.34 -3.27
N GLN A 283 -16.15 -0.59 -1.96
CA GLN A 283 -16.52 -1.87 -1.37
C GLN A 283 -18.00 -2.20 -1.58
N LEU A 284 -18.89 -1.23 -1.36
CA LEU A 284 -20.32 -1.41 -1.52
C LEU A 284 -20.68 -1.72 -2.99
N LEU A 285 -20.11 -0.97 -3.93
CA LEU A 285 -20.37 -1.15 -5.35
C LEU A 285 -19.75 -2.46 -5.89
N VAL A 286 -18.56 -2.83 -5.42
CA VAL A 286 -17.91 -4.11 -5.77
C VAL A 286 -18.73 -5.28 -5.25
N TRP A 287 -19.21 -5.20 -4.00
CA TRP A 287 -20.14 -6.19 -3.47
C TRP A 287 -21.39 -6.30 -4.36
N LEU A 288 -22.01 -5.17 -4.70
CA LEU A 288 -23.18 -5.15 -5.59
C LEU A 288 -22.89 -5.78 -6.96
N ALA A 289 -21.75 -5.47 -7.57
CA ALA A 289 -21.33 -6.04 -8.85
C ALA A 289 -21.17 -7.57 -8.80
N LEU A 290 -20.56 -8.09 -7.73
CA LEU A 290 -20.44 -9.53 -7.53
C LEU A 290 -21.80 -10.20 -7.31
N GLN A 291 -22.71 -9.53 -6.59
CA GLN A 291 -24.08 -10.00 -6.38
C GLN A 291 -24.89 -10.07 -7.67
N ILE A 292 -24.75 -9.09 -8.55
CA ILE A 292 -25.37 -9.08 -9.89
C ILE A 292 -24.79 -10.19 -10.77
N THR A 293 -23.47 -10.37 -10.71
CA THR A 293 -22.74 -11.31 -11.58
C THR A 293 -22.98 -12.78 -11.20
N PHE A 294 -22.91 -13.11 -9.90
CA PHE A 294 -22.93 -14.49 -9.43
C PHE A 294 -24.22 -14.90 -8.71
N MET A 295 -24.91 -13.97 -8.04
CA MET A 295 -26.14 -14.24 -7.26
C MET A 295 -27.43 -13.71 -7.93
N GLY A 296 -27.34 -13.29 -9.19
CA GLY A 296 -28.48 -12.89 -10.02
C GLY A 296 -29.31 -11.75 -9.43
N MET A 297 -28.70 -10.83 -8.66
CA MET A 297 -29.38 -9.64 -8.17
C MET A 297 -29.87 -8.82 -9.38
N PHE A 298 -31.17 -8.51 -9.44
CA PHE A 298 -31.88 -7.95 -10.61
C PHE A 298 -32.14 -8.90 -11.80
N ARG A 299 -31.92 -10.21 -11.64
CA ARG A 299 -32.34 -11.25 -12.61
C ARG A 299 -33.18 -12.33 -11.90
N PRO A 300 -34.43 -12.02 -11.50
CA PRO A 300 -35.25 -12.93 -10.69
C PRO A 300 -35.60 -14.27 -11.36
N ASN A 301 -35.58 -14.32 -12.70
CA ASN A 301 -35.82 -15.54 -13.47
C ASN A 301 -34.57 -16.42 -13.66
N SER A 302 -33.40 -15.99 -13.18
CA SER A 302 -32.17 -16.78 -13.31
C SER A 302 -32.13 -17.94 -12.32
N GLU A 303 -31.48 -19.03 -12.72
CA GLU A 303 -31.26 -20.22 -11.88
C GLU A 303 -30.52 -19.86 -10.57
N ALA A 304 -29.53 -18.96 -10.66
CA ALA A 304 -28.80 -18.45 -9.50
C ALA A 304 -29.69 -17.71 -8.50
N ALA A 305 -30.65 -16.90 -8.97
CA ALA A 305 -31.58 -16.19 -8.09
C ALA A 305 -32.55 -17.14 -7.39
N ARG A 306 -32.99 -18.20 -8.08
CA ARG A 306 -33.85 -19.24 -7.50
C ARG A 306 -33.11 -20.06 -6.44
N GLN A 307 -31.86 -20.45 -6.69
CA GLN A 307 -31.01 -21.14 -5.70
C GLN A 307 -30.82 -20.29 -4.44
N VAL A 308 -30.48 -19.00 -4.58
CA VAL A 308 -30.31 -18.09 -3.44
C VAL A 308 -31.62 -17.87 -2.66
N ALA A 309 -32.77 -17.82 -3.34
CA ALA A 309 -34.08 -17.69 -2.70
C ALA A 309 -34.45 -18.95 -1.90
N LEU A 310 -34.29 -20.14 -2.48
CA LEU A 310 -34.48 -21.43 -1.80
C LEU A 310 -33.56 -21.55 -0.57
N ALA A 311 -32.31 -21.11 -0.72
CA ALA A 311 -31.29 -21.19 0.29
C ALA A 311 -31.52 -20.25 1.50
N SER A 312 -32.35 -19.22 1.34
CA SER A 312 -32.69 -18.28 2.43
C SER A 312 -33.55 -18.90 3.54
N SER A 313 -34.21 -20.04 3.26
CA SER A 313 -35.05 -20.79 4.21
C SER A 313 -34.24 -21.50 5.31
N GLY A 314 -32.97 -21.82 5.09
CA GLY A 314 -32.10 -22.49 6.07
C GLY A 314 -31.25 -21.56 6.95
N SER A 315 -31.54 -20.27 6.92
CA SER A 315 -30.91 -19.20 7.73
C SER A 315 -30.74 -19.57 9.22
N THR A 316 -31.71 -20.30 9.79
CA THR A 316 -31.67 -20.73 11.21
C THR A 316 -30.59 -21.79 11.49
N ALA A 317 -30.33 -22.71 10.55
CA ALA A 317 -29.30 -23.74 10.71
C ALA A 317 -27.89 -23.15 10.63
N THR A 318 -27.66 -22.26 9.65
CA THR A 318 -26.41 -21.52 9.51
C THR A 318 -26.12 -20.70 10.78
N LEU A 319 -27.14 -20.03 11.34
CA LEU A 319 -26.98 -19.28 12.59
C LEU A 319 -26.59 -20.15 13.78
N LYS A 320 -27.12 -21.38 13.88
CA LYS A 320 -26.76 -22.33 14.95
C LYS A 320 -25.28 -22.69 14.90
N VAL A 321 -24.74 -22.98 13.72
CA VAL A 321 -23.32 -23.33 13.56
C VAL A 321 -22.41 -22.14 13.85
N ILE A 322 -22.78 -20.93 13.41
CA ILE A 322 -22.03 -19.70 13.74
C ILE A 322 -22.04 -19.46 15.26
N LYS A 323 -23.19 -19.67 15.93
CA LYS A 323 -23.29 -19.56 17.40
C LYS A 323 -22.44 -20.61 18.10
N GLU A 324 -22.39 -21.83 17.57
CA GLU A 324 -21.55 -22.89 18.11
C GLU A 324 -20.06 -22.58 17.97
N HIS A 325 -19.59 -22.16 16.78
CA HIS A 325 -18.21 -21.70 16.60
C HIS A 325 -17.86 -20.52 17.51
N TYR A 326 -18.80 -19.58 17.71
CA TYR A 326 -18.61 -18.47 18.65
C TYR A 326 -18.51 -18.96 20.09
N ARG A 327 -19.36 -19.91 20.50
CA ARG A 327 -19.32 -20.52 21.84
C ARG A 327 -18.03 -21.32 22.07
N ASN A 328 -17.52 -21.98 21.02
CA ASN A 328 -16.26 -22.73 21.07
C ASN A 328 -15.02 -21.84 21.27
N LEU A 329 -15.12 -20.52 21.05
CA LEU A 329 -14.03 -19.60 21.40
C LEU A 329 -13.89 -19.39 22.93
N GLY A 330 -14.91 -19.72 23.72
CA GLY A 330 -14.94 -19.49 25.16
C GLY A 330 -15.18 -18.02 25.54
N PRO A 331 -15.12 -17.68 26.85
CA PRO A 331 -15.25 -16.30 27.32
C PRO A 331 -14.09 -15.43 26.83
N ILE A 332 -14.28 -14.11 26.83
CA ILE A 332 -13.23 -13.18 26.38
C ILE A 332 -12.02 -13.29 27.31
N THR A 333 -10.87 -13.63 26.74
CA THR A 333 -9.63 -13.80 27.50
C THR A 333 -8.98 -12.45 27.80
N PHE A 334 -8.10 -12.39 28.82
CA PHE A 334 -7.33 -11.18 29.10
C PHE A 334 -6.49 -10.77 27.88
N HIS A 335 -5.87 -11.73 27.19
CA HIS A 335 -5.14 -11.52 25.94
C HIS A 335 -6.00 -10.84 24.87
N GLU A 336 -7.23 -11.29 24.65
CA GLU A 336 -8.14 -10.65 23.67
C GLU A 336 -8.47 -9.21 24.07
N ARG A 337 -8.73 -8.97 25.37
CA ARG A 337 -9.07 -7.65 25.87
C ARG A 337 -7.88 -6.68 25.83
N SER A 338 -6.70 -7.11 26.28
CA SER A 338 -5.50 -6.28 26.31
C SER A 338 -5.01 -5.95 24.90
N SER A 339 -4.97 -6.94 23.99
CA SER A 339 -4.65 -6.71 22.57
C SER A 339 -5.64 -5.75 21.90
N GLY A 340 -6.94 -5.90 22.16
CA GLY A 340 -7.96 -4.99 21.64
C GLY A 340 -7.82 -3.55 22.17
N LEU A 341 -7.54 -3.40 23.47
CA LEU A 341 -7.31 -2.08 24.07
C LEU A 341 -6.06 -1.40 23.52
N LEU A 342 -4.94 -2.13 23.40
CA LEU A 342 -3.71 -1.58 22.80
C LEU A 342 -3.90 -1.20 21.34
N PHE A 343 -4.68 -1.99 20.59
CA PHE A 343 -5.01 -1.68 19.21
C PHE A 343 -5.84 -0.39 19.09
N ILE A 344 -6.91 -0.24 19.89
CA ILE A 344 -7.70 1.00 19.93
C ILE A 344 -6.83 2.18 20.36
N PHE A 345 -5.96 1.98 21.34
CA PHE A 345 -5.02 3.00 21.80
C PHE A 345 -4.01 3.41 20.71
N ALA A 346 -3.52 2.45 19.91
CA ALA A 346 -2.68 2.75 18.75
C ALA A 346 -3.40 3.62 17.72
N VAL A 347 -4.64 3.26 17.37
CA VAL A 347 -5.48 4.05 16.44
C VAL A 347 -5.72 5.45 16.98
N PHE A 348 -6.00 5.58 18.27
CA PHE A 348 -6.13 6.87 18.94
C PHE A 348 -4.85 7.70 18.79
N LEU A 349 -3.68 7.14 19.14
CA LEU A 349 -2.41 7.85 19.00
C LEU A 349 -2.12 8.27 17.55
N TYR A 350 -2.44 7.44 16.54
CA TYR A 350 -2.25 7.85 15.15
C TYR A 350 -3.13 9.05 14.76
N ILE A 351 -4.42 9.03 15.12
CA ILE A 351 -5.37 10.10 14.78
C ILE A 351 -4.98 11.41 15.49
N PHE A 352 -4.68 11.33 16.78
CA PHE A 352 -4.42 12.50 17.61
C PHE A 352 -2.95 12.97 17.59
N ARG A 353 -2.08 12.37 16.78
CA ARG A 353 -0.68 12.81 16.65
C ARG A 353 -0.58 14.22 16.09
N LYS A 354 -1.27 14.48 14.98
CA LYS A 354 -1.35 15.80 14.33
C LYS A 354 -2.65 15.90 13.53
N PRO A 355 -3.80 16.00 14.22
CA PRO A 355 -5.12 15.92 13.60
C PRO A 355 -5.43 17.13 12.70
N GLY A 356 -4.70 18.24 12.86
CA GLY A 356 -4.79 19.43 12.00
C GLY A 356 -5.84 20.45 12.44
N PHE A 357 -6.82 20.07 13.25
CA PHE A 357 -7.81 20.98 13.85
C PHE A 357 -7.51 21.38 15.29
N MET A 358 -6.59 20.67 15.96
CA MET A 358 -6.10 20.99 17.30
C MET A 358 -4.62 20.59 17.40
N PRO A 359 -3.85 21.17 18.35
CA PRO A 359 -2.50 20.72 18.62
C PRO A 359 -2.53 19.23 18.97
N GLY A 360 -1.76 18.44 18.22
CA GLY A 360 -1.69 17.01 18.48
C GLY A 360 -0.74 16.69 19.63
N TRP A 361 -0.79 15.48 20.16
CA TRP A 361 0.07 15.09 21.29
C TRP A 361 1.56 15.24 20.95
N ALA A 362 1.95 15.12 19.68
CA ALA A 362 3.33 15.28 19.24
C ALA A 362 3.82 16.73 19.41
N ASP A 363 2.96 17.70 19.12
CA ASP A 363 3.27 19.12 19.23
C ASP A 363 3.31 19.57 20.72
N VAL A 364 2.56 18.88 21.60
CA VAL A 364 2.54 19.16 23.06
C VAL A 364 3.76 18.58 23.77
N MET A 365 4.23 17.40 23.37
CA MET A 365 5.33 16.73 24.07
C MET A 365 6.71 17.30 23.71
N THR A 366 6.95 17.62 22.43
CA THR A 366 8.29 18.01 21.97
C THR A 366 8.23 19.03 20.85
N THR A 367 9.27 19.87 20.74
CA THR A 367 9.48 20.76 19.59
C THR A 367 10.08 20.04 18.37
N MET A 368 10.50 18.78 18.54
CA MET A 368 11.09 17.97 17.48
C MET A 368 10.01 17.41 16.54
N LYS A 369 10.37 17.17 15.28
CA LYS A 369 9.45 16.61 14.28
C LYS A 369 9.19 15.12 14.55
N VAL A 370 8.16 14.81 15.33
CA VAL A 370 7.70 13.44 15.58
C VAL A 370 6.81 12.95 14.44
N LYS A 371 7.20 11.83 13.81
CA LYS A 371 6.42 11.18 12.74
C LYS A 371 5.64 9.94 13.26
N ASP A 372 4.95 9.22 12.38
CA ASP A 372 3.92 8.22 12.75
C ASP A 372 4.53 6.92 13.29
N GLY A 373 5.75 6.58 12.87
CA GLY A 373 6.45 5.37 13.25
C GLY A 373 6.85 5.30 14.72
N VAL A 374 6.95 6.45 15.39
CA VAL A 374 7.13 6.49 16.85
C VAL A 374 5.95 5.85 17.56
N THR A 375 4.73 6.14 17.10
CA THR A 375 3.50 5.51 17.62
C THR A 375 3.54 4.00 17.46
N SER A 376 3.89 3.53 16.26
CA SER A 376 3.92 2.10 15.95
C SER A 376 4.92 1.37 16.86
N MET A 377 6.14 1.89 16.97
CA MET A 377 7.20 1.28 17.78
C MET A 377 6.87 1.32 19.28
N PHE A 378 6.28 2.42 19.75
CA PHE A 378 5.85 2.53 21.14
C PHE A 378 4.84 1.44 21.51
N ILE A 379 3.82 1.22 20.68
CA ILE A 379 2.82 0.18 20.93
C ILE A 379 3.45 -1.21 20.86
N VAL A 380 4.36 -1.48 19.92
CA VAL A 380 5.08 -2.76 19.87
C VAL A 380 5.84 -3.01 21.16
N VAL A 381 6.58 -2.01 21.67
CA VAL A 381 7.28 -2.13 22.96
C VAL A 381 6.29 -2.43 24.09
N LEU A 382 5.13 -1.76 24.14
CA LEU A 382 4.10 -2.06 25.12
C LEU A 382 3.56 -3.50 25.00
N MET A 383 3.40 -4.03 23.79
CA MET A 383 2.95 -5.42 23.57
C MET A 383 3.98 -6.47 24.03
N PHE A 384 5.26 -6.11 24.08
CA PHE A 384 6.30 -6.95 24.67
C PHE A 384 6.31 -6.89 26.21
N ILE A 385 5.94 -5.74 26.78
CA ILE A 385 5.94 -5.51 28.23
C ILE A 385 4.67 -6.08 28.90
N ILE A 386 3.51 -5.91 28.27
CA ILE A 386 2.23 -6.31 28.87
C ILE A 386 2.06 -7.83 28.77
N PRO A 387 1.78 -8.54 29.89
CA PRO A 387 1.63 -9.99 29.88
C PRO A 387 0.37 -10.46 29.14
N MET A 388 0.42 -11.65 28.56
CA MET A 388 -0.68 -12.28 27.84
C MET A 388 -1.81 -12.75 28.79
N SER A 389 -1.45 -13.14 30.01
CA SER A 389 -2.38 -13.58 31.05
C SER A 389 -2.02 -12.95 32.39
N MET A 390 -3.03 -12.64 33.19
CA MET A 390 -2.87 -12.08 34.54
C MET A 390 -2.66 -13.18 35.59
N ASP A 391 -1.97 -14.27 35.24
CA ASP A 391 -1.75 -15.41 36.14
C ASP A 391 -0.95 -14.99 37.39
N PHE A 392 -0.13 -13.94 37.30
CA PHE A 392 0.58 -13.37 38.45
C PHE A 392 -0.37 -12.77 39.51
N MET A 393 -1.58 -12.33 39.15
CA MET A 393 -2.55 -11.81 40.13
C MET A 393 -3.15 -12.92 40.99
N LYS A 394 -3.05 -14.19 40.56
CA LYS A 394 -3.44 -15.34 41.39
C LYS A 394 -2.64 -15.40 42.69
N PHE A 395 -1.40 -14.88 42.70
CA PHE A 395 -0.56 -14.82 43.91
C PHE A 395 -1.06 -13.84 44.98
N PHE A 396 -1.86 -12.83 44.59
CA PHE A 396 -2.30 -11.78 45.51
C PHE A 396 -3.79 -11.82 45.83
N TRP A 397 -4.61 -12.38 44.92
CA TRP A 397 -6.08 -12.21 44.97
C TRP A 397 -6.89 -13.51 44.84
N SER A 398 -6.26 -14.67 44.62
CA SER A 398 -6.99 -15.93 44.38
C SER A 398 -6.78 -16.94 45.51
N SER A 399 -7.85 -17.65 45.92
CA SER A 399 -7.79 -18.86 46.78
C SER A 399 -7.18 -20.08 46.05
N SER A 400 -6.21 -19.85 45.18
CA SER A 400 -5.51 -20.91 44.44
C SER A 400 -4.62 -21.73 45.39
N SER A 401 -4.57 -23.05 45.17
CA SER A 401 -3.73 -23.96 45.95
C SER A 401 -2.24 -23.66 45.74
N TYR A 402 -1.41 -23.93 46.75
CA TYR A 402 0.05 -23.77 46.68
C TYR A 402 0.66 -24.53 45.49
N GLU A 403 0.13 -25.71 45.14
CA GLU A 403 0.58 -26.47 43.97
C GLU A 403 0.29 -25.77 42.63
N GLU A 404 -0.83 -25.06 42.50
CA GLU A 404 -1.14 -24.26 41.29
C GLU A 404 -0.22 -23.04 41.15
N LEU A 405 0.17 -22.45 42.28
CA LEU A 405 1.09 -21.30 42.33
C LEU A 405 2.52 -21.72 41.95
N VAL A 406 2.98 -22.88 42.43
CA VAL A 406 4.30 -23.43 42.07
C VAL A 406 4.34 -23.90 40.61
N ALA A 407 3.22 -24.39 40.07
CA ALA A 407 3.12 -24.77 38.66
C ALA A 407 2.98 -23.58 37.70
N SER A 408 2.72 -22.37 38.21
CA SER A 408 2.51 -21.17 37.39
C SER A 408 3.81 -20.68 36.77
N LYS A 409 3.86 -20.63 35.44
CA LYS A 409 4.99 -20.08 34.67
C LYS A 409 4.80 -18.58 34.41
N PRO A 410 5.88 -17.80 34.27
CA PRO A 410 5.77 -16.40 33.88
C PRO A 410 5.02 -16.29 32.55
N SER A 411 3.96 -15.49 32.54
CA SER A 411 3.18 -15.24 31.33
C SER A 411 4.07 -14.51 30.32
N PRO A 412 4.17 -14.98 29.06
CA PRO A 412 4.86 -14.22 28.03
C PRO A 412 4.15 -12.90 27.78
N GLY A 413 4.84 -11.93 27.19
CA GLY A 413 4.20 -10.73 26.66
C GLY A 413 3.09 -11.08 25.66
N ILE A 414 2.18 -10.15 25.38
CA ILE A 414 1.15 -10.28 24.33
C ILE A 414 1.80 -10.74 23.02
N VAL A 415 2.99 -10.20 22.73
CA VAL A 415 3.83 -10.59 21.60
C VAL A 415 5.18 -11.10 22.10
N THR A 416 5.68 -12.16 21.46
CA THR A 416 7.05 -12.65 21.62
C THR A 416 7.82 -12.53 20.32
N TRP A 417 9.15 -12.49 20.39
CA TRP A 417 9.98 -12.42 19.19
C TRP A 417 9.78 -13.63 18.28
N ALA A 418 9.51 -14.82 18.85
CA ALA A 418 9.21 -16.01 18.08
C ALA A 418 7.96 -15.84 17.20
N ILE A 419 6.89 -15.23 17.76
CA ILE A 419 5.66 -14.93 17.02
C ILE A 419 5.94 -13.95 15.89
N LEU A 420 6.68 -12.87 16.15
CA LEU A 420 6.98 -11.88 15.12
C LEU A 420 7.88 -12.42 14.01
N LYS A 421 8.86 -13.26 14.35
CA LYS A 421 9.72 -13.93 13.36
C LYS A 421 8.89 -14.77 12.37
N ASP A 422 7.86 -15.45 12.86
CA ASP A 422 6.98 -16.30 12.04
C ASP A 422 5.92 -15.50 11.27
N LYS A 423 5.28 -14.52 11.91
CA LYS A 423 4.12 -13.81 11.34
C LYS A 423 4.46 -12.58 10.52
N VAL A 424 5.59 -11.92 10.77
CA VAL A 424 5.96 -10.69 10.07
C VAL A 424 6.78 -11.01 8.82
N PRO A 425 6.35 -10.57 7.63
CA PRO A 425 7.11 -10.75 6.39
C PRO A 425 8.29 -9.76 6.29
N TRP A 426 9.41 -10.08 6.93
CA TRP A 426 10.62 -9.23 6.98
C TRP A 426 11.17 -8.82 5.61
N GLY A 427 10.87 -9.59 4.55
CA GLY A 427 11.23 -9.22 3.18
C GLY A 427 10.63 -7.89 2.70
N LEU A 428 9.48 -7.47 3.26
CA LEU A 428 8.86 -6.19 2.90
C LEU A 428 9.69 -4.99 3.35
N LEU A 429 10.50 -5.13 4.41
CA LEU A 429 11.41 -4.09 4.88
C LEU A 429 12.40 -3.71 3.77
N PHE A 430 13.00 -4.73 3.14
CA PHE A 430 13.93 -4.53 2.03
C PHE A 430 13.22 -4.07 0.75
N LEU A 431 12.01 -4.59 0.49
CA LEU A 431 11.22 -4.19 -0.68
C LEU A 431 10.88 -2.71 -0.69
N LEU A 432 10.44 -2.16 0.45
CA LEU A 432 10.18 -0.73 0.60
C LEU A 432 11.48 0.08 0.55
N GLY A 433 12.51 -0.38 1.27
CA GLY A 433 13.82 0.28 1.32
C GLY A 433 14.50 0.40 -0.05
N GLY A 434 14.38 -0.62 -0.91
CA GLY A 434 14.89 -0.57 -2.28
C GLY A 434 14.21 0.51 -3.12
N GLY A 435 12.89 0.68 -3.00
CA GLY A 435 12.16 1.78 -3.64
C GLY A 435 12.58 3.16 -3.13
N PHE A 436 12.80 3.29 -1.82
CA PHE A 436 13.28 4.54 -1.22
C PHE A 436 14.71 4.88 -1.64
N ALA A 437 15.57 3.88 -1.78
CA ALA A 437 16.90 4.03 -2.33
C ALA A 437 16.82 4.51 -3.78
N LEU A 438 16.00 3.87 -4.63
CA LEU A 438 15.81 4.31 -6.02
C LEU A 438 15.35 5.76 -6.13
N ALA A 439 14.40 6.19 -5.29
CA ALA A 439 13.95 7.59 -5.25
C ALA A 439 15.10 8.54 -4.86
N GLU A 440 15.83 8.22 -3.78
CA GLU A 440 16.97 9.04 -3.32
C GLU A 440 18.08 9.13 -4.37
N GLY A 441 18.43 8.00 -5.00
CA GLY A 441 19.43 7.93 -6.06
C GLY A 441 19.01 8.70 -7.31
N SER A 442 17.73 8.59 -7.70
CA SER A 442 17.19 9.30 -8.87
C SER A 442 17.20 10.81 -8.66
N LYS A 443 16.89 11.26 -7.45
CA LYS A 443 16.97 12.68 -7.04
C LYS A 443 18.43 13.17 -7.00
N ALA A 444 19.32 12.43 -6.35
CA ALA A 444 20.72 12.83 -6.17
C ALA A 444 21.51 12.89 -7.49
N THR A 445 21.14 12.07 -8.47
CA THR A 445 21.82 12.00 -9.78
C THR A 445 21.20 12.90 -10.84
N GLY A 446 20.03 13.49 -10.59
CA GLY A 446 19.31 14.28 -11.60
C GLY A 446 18.56 13.44 -12.65
N LEU A 447 18.56 12.10 -12.54
CA LEU A 447 17.74 11.22 -13.37
C LEU A 447 16.26 11.62 -13.33
N SER A 448 15.79 12.02 -12.14
CA SER A 448 14.45 12.54 -11.92
C SER A 448 14.08 13.71 -12.87
N ALA A 449 15.01 14.66 -13.06
CA ALA A 449 14.80 15.80 -13.96
C ALA A 449 14.86 15.38 -15.45
N MET A 450 15.73 14.43 -15.79
CA MET A 450 15.85 13.90 -17.15
C MET A 450 14.53 13.25 -17.61
N ILE A 451 13.94 12.39 -16.77
CA ILE A 451 12.64 11.76 -17.06
C ILE A 451 11.53 12.82 -17.19
N GLY A 452 11.52 13.83 -16.31
CA GLY A 452 10.56 14.93 -16.37
C GLY A 452 10.61 15.71 -17.69
N SER A 453 11.82 15.98 -18.20
CA SER A 453 12.00 16.70 -19.47
C SER A 453 11.39 15.95 -20.66
N SER A 454 11.49 14.61 -20.69
CA SER A 454 10.88 13.78 -21.73
C SER A 454 9.35 13.75 -21.68
N LEU A 455 8.76 14.11 -20.53
CA LEU A 455 7.32 14.11 -20.30
C LEU A 455 6.66 15.47 -20.56
N GLN A 456 7.43 16.51 -20.90
CA GLN A 456 6.90 17.86 -21.17
C GLN A 456 5.92 17.90 -22.34
N GLY A 457 5.97 16.93 -23.27
CA GLY A 457 5.00 16.79 -24.36
C GLY A 457 3.54 16.58 -23.89
N LEU A 458 3.33 16.23 -22.62
CA LEU A 458 2.01 16.03 -22.02
C LEU A 458 1.37 17.31 -21.48
N ASN A 459 2.07 18.46 -21.48
CA ASN A 459 1.59 19.75 -20.95
C ASN A 459 0.32 20.29 -21.64
N GLY A 460 -0.10 19.73 -22.78
CA GLY A 460 -1.32 20.13 -23.49
C GLY A 460 -2.59 19.37 -23.09
N LEU A 461 -2.48 18.30 -22.28
CA LEU A 461 -3.63 17.48 -21.92
C LEU A 461 -4.30 17.97 -20.62
N PRO A 462 -5.65 17.91 -20.53
CA PRO A 462 -6.34 18.20 -19.27
C PRO A 462 -5.84 17.28 -18.16
N HIS A 463 -5.60 17.83 -16.96
CA HIS A 463 -5.07 17.09 -15.81
C HIS A 463 -5.88 15.83 -15.45
N ALA A 464 -7.20 15.87 -15.64
CA ALA A 464 -8.07 14.70 -15.44
C ALA A 464 -7.78 13.56 -16.44
N VAL A 465 -7.44 13.87 -17.69
CA VAL A 465 -7.09 12.87 -18.71
C VAL A 465 -5.74 12.23 -18.39
N VAL A 466 -4.76 13.03 -17.97
CA VAL A 466 -3.46 12.53 -17.52
C VAL A 466 -3.64 11.54 -16.35
N LEU A 467 -4.45 11.90 -15.37
CA LEU A 467 -4.77 11.02 -14.24
C LEU A 467 -5.44 9.72 -14.69
N LEU A 468 -6.39 9.79 -15.63
CA LEU A 468 -7.07 8.60 -16.14
C LEU A 468 -6.08 7.61 -16.79
N VAL A 469 -5.18 8.12 -17.63
CA VAL A 469 -4.14 7.31 -18.28
C VAL A 469 -3.24 6.66 -17.23
N VAL A 470 -2.80 7.42 -16.23
CA VAL A 470 -1.96 6.90 -15.14
C VAL A 470 -2.67 5.78 -14.37
N VAL A 471 -3.93 5.98 -14.00
CA VAL A 471 -4.73 4.96 -13.29
C VAL A 471 -4.89 3.71 -14.15
N LEU A 472 -5.24 3.84 -15.43
CA LEU A 472 -5.44 2.70 -16.33
C LEU A 472 -4.14 1.90 -16.55
N VAL A 473 -3.02 2.58 -16.82
CA VAL A 473 -1.72 1.93 -17.03
C VAL A 473 -1.29 1.20 -15.76
N THR A 474 -1.38 1.87 -14.61
CA THR A 474 -0.98 1.29 -13.32
C THR A 474 -1.83 0.07 -12.98
N GLN A 475 -3.14 0.19 -13.14
CA GLN A 475 -4.07 -0.91 -12.90
C GLN A 475 -3.86 -2.08 -13.87
N PHE A 476 -3.45 -1.84 -15.12
CA PHE A 476 -3.17 -2.93 -16.06
C PHE A 476 -1.90 -3.69 -15.66
N ILE A 477 -0.81 -2.97 -15.39
CA ILE A 477 0.47 -3.58 -15.03
C ILE A 477 0.36 -4.38 -13.73
N THR A 478 -0.44 -3.90 -12.76
CA THR A 478 -0.61 -4.58 -11.46
C THR A 478 -1.29 -5.93 -11.50
N GLU A 479 -1.91 -6.31 -12.61
CA GLU A 479 -2.42 -7.68 -12.75
C GLU A 479 -1.28 -8.69 -12.89
N PHE A 480 -0.14 -8.28 -13.46
CA PHE A 480 0.95 -9.20 -13.85
C PHE A 480 2.16 -9.15 -12.91
N THR A 481 2.23 -8.19 -11.99
CA THR A 481 3.40 -7.94 -11.15
C THR A 481 2.98 -7.55 -9.74
N SER A 482 3.84 -7.79 -8.76
CA SER A 482 3.63 -7.34 -7.37
C SER A 482 3.29 -5.85 -7.25
N ASN A 483 2.18 -5.58 -6.55
CA ASN A 483 1.66 -4.24 -6.26
C ASN A 483 2.73 -3.25 -5.76
N VAL A 484 3.57 -3.68 -4.81
CA VAL A 484 4.60 -2.82 -4.19
C VAL A 484 5.73 -2.54 -5.16
N ALA A 485 6.11 -3.54 -5.96
CA ALA A 485 7.18 -3.40 -6.93
C ALA A 485 6.82 -2.38 -8.01
N ILE A 486 5.58 -2.42 -8.52
CA ILE A 486 5.09 -1.41 -9.48
C ILE A 486 5.01 -0.02 -8.83
N ALA A 487 4.53 0.08 -7.58
CA ALA A 487 4.50 1.36 -6.87
C ALA A 487 5.91 1.97 -6.78
N ASN A 488 6.93 1.16 -6.45
CA ASN A 488 8.32 1.61 -6.41
C ASN A 488 8.86 2.09 -7.77
N LEU A 489 8.32 1.59 -8.88
CA LEU A 489 8.72 1.98 -10.24
C LEU A 489 7.96 3.21 -10.75
N ILE A 490 6.64 3.24 -10.58
CA ILE A 490 5.77 4.27 -11.15
C ILE A 490 5.83 5.56 -10.33
N LEU A 491 5.84 5.48 -8.99
CA LEU A 491 5.69 6.67 -8.15
C LEU A 491 6.83 7.69 -8.29
N PRO A 492 8.12 7.31 -8.41
CA PRO A 492 9.18 8.28 -8.71
C PRO A 492 8.98 8.97 -10.07
N VAL A 493 8.50 8.25 -11.09
CA VAL A 493 8.19 8.82 -12.41
C VAL A 493 7.05 9.83 -12.31
N LEU A 494 5.99 9.50 -11.57
CA LEU A 494 4.85 10.41 -11.36
C LEU A 494 5.21 11.63 -10.51
N ALA A 495 6.11 11.49 -9.53
CA ALA A 495 6.65 12.62 -8.78
C ALA A 495 7.32 13.62 -9.72
N ASN A 496 8.14 13.15 -10.66
CA ASN A 496 8.79 14.01 -11.63
C ASN A 496 7.83 14.62 -12.64
N MET A 497 6.86 13.83 -13.12
CA MET A 497 5.79 14.33 -13.98
C MET A 497 5.04 15.49 -13.31
N SER A 498 4.71 15.37 -12.02
CA SER A 498 4.02 16.44 -11.30
C SER A 498 4.82 17.73 -11.23
N ARG A 499 6.16 17.66 -11.07
CA ARG A 499 7.04 18.83 -11.13
C ARG A 499 7.05 19.46 -12.52
N SER A 500 7.15 18.64 -13.57
CA SER A 500 7.20 19.13 -14.96
C SER A 500 5.88 19.74 -15.43
N LEU A 501 4.75 19.26 -14.92
CA LEU A 501 3.41 19.80 -15.20
C LEU A 501 3.00 20.92 -14.22
N ASN A 502 3.84 21.30 -13.25
CA ASN A 502 3.50 22.23 -12.16
C ASN A 502 2.19 21.87 -11.44
N MET A 503 1.99 20.58 -11.18
CA MET A 503 0.81 20.03 -10.51
C MET A 503 1.14 19.61 -9.08
N ASP A 504 0.13 19.58 -8.22
CA ASP A 504 0.26 18.97 -6.91
C ASP A 504 0.67 17.48 -7.07
N PRO A 505 1.83 17.04 -6.54
CA PRO A 505 2.29 15.65 -6.65
C PRO A 505 1.29 14.64 -6.12
N ARG A 506 0.53 15.00 -5.09
CA ARG A 506 -0.48 14.14 -4.50
C ARG A 506 -1.59 13.79 -5.49
N TYR A 507 -1.87 14.66 -6.48
CA TYR A 507 -2.89 14.47 -7.51
C TYR A 507 -2.62 13.25 -8.39
N LEU A 508 -1.36 12.94 -8.68
CA LEU A 508 -0.98 11.77 -9.48
C LEU A 508 -0.57 10.60 -8.60
N MET A 509 0.24 10.85 -7.57
CA MET A 509 0.86 9.80 -6.77
C MET A 509 -0.15 9.06 -5.89
N VAL A 510 -1.10 9.77 -5.26
CA VAL A 510 -2.07 9.11 -4.36
C VAL A 510 -3.01 8.18 -5.14
N PRO A 511 -3.68 8.61 -6.23
CA PRO A 511 -4.52 7.69 -7.00
C PRO A 511 -3.74 6.54 -7.65
N ALA A 512 -2.53 6.79 -8.15
CA ALA A 512 -1.68 5.72 -8.70
C ALA A 512 -1.33 4.67 -7.63
N THR A 513 -1.10 5.10 -6.39
CA THR A 513 -0.85 4.18 -5.27
C THR A 513 -2.04 3.26 -5.00
N LEU A 514 -3.25 3.82 -5.00
CA LEU A 514 -4.48 3.04 -4.85
C LEU A 514 -4.68 2.10 -6.04
N ALA A 515 -4.41 2.59 -7.26
CA ALA A 515 -4.46 1.81 -8.49
C ALA A 515 -3.49 0.60 -8.50
N CYS A 516 -2.28 0.75 -7.94
CA CYS A 516 -1.33 -0.36 -7.76
C CYS A 516 -1.87 -1.48 -6.86
N SER A 517 -2.93 -1.23 -6.10
CA SER A 517 -3.52 -2.25 -5.24
C SER A 517 -4.69 -2.98 -5.91
N MET A 518 -5.12 -2.54 -7.10
CA MET A 518 -6.40 -2.92 -7.72
C MET A 518 -6.23 -3.98 -8.83
N ALA A 519 -5.78 -5.17 -8.44
CA ALA A 519 -5.71 -6.35 -9.30
C ALA A 519 -6.86 -7.33 -9.00
N PHE A 520 -7.73 -7.55 -9.99
CA PHE A 520 -8.97 -8.31 -9.83
C PHE A 520 -9.17 -9.40 -10.88
N HIS A 521 -8.34 -9.49 -11.91
CA HIS A 521 -8.58 -10.43 -13.02
C HIS A 521 -7.89 -11.78 -12.81
N MET A 522 -6.68 -11.76 -12.26
CA MET A 522 -5.85 -12.95 -12.19
C MET A 522 -5.57 -13.40 -10.75
N PRO A 523 -5.45 -14.73 -10.51
CA PRO A 523 -5.01 -15.26 -9.23
C PRO A 523 -3.64 -14.73 -8.81
N VAL A 524 -2.72 -14.57 -9.77
CA VAL A 524 -1.34 -14.13 -9.53
C VAL A 524 -1.27 -12.64 -9.15
N GLY A 525 -2.28 -11.85 -9.49
CA GLY A 525 -2.25 -10.39 -9.30
C GLY A 525 -2.17 -9.97 -7.82
N THR A 526 -2.81 -10.71 -6.91
CA THR A 526 -2.67 -10.46 -5.47
C THR A 526 -2.67 -11.75 -4.65
N PRO A 527 -1.97 -11.80 -3.50
CA PRO A 527 -2.01 -12.97 -2.62
C PRO A 527 -3.44 -13.38 -2.18
N PRO A 528 -4.36 -12.45 -1.83
CA PRO A 528 -5.77 -12.78 -1.62
C PRO A 528 -6.40 -13.58 -2.75
N ASN A 529 -6.21 -13.16 -4.00
CA ASN A 529 -6.77 -13.84 -5.17
C ASN A 529 -6.17 -15.25 -5.32
N ALA A 530 -4.85 -15.39 -5.15
CA ALA A 530 -4.18 -16.68 -5.21
C ALA A 530 -4.65 -17.66 -4.13
N ILE A 531 -4.84 -17.18 -2.89
CA ILE A 531 -5.31 -17.98 -1.77
C ILE A 531 -6.70 -18.55 -2.07
N VAL A 532 -7.65 -17.69 -2.47
CA VAL A 532 -9.02 -18.14 -2.71
C VAL A 532 -9.16 -18.98 -3.98
N ALA A 533 -8.38 -18.68 -5.02
CA ALA A 533 -8.35 -19.50 -6.23
C ALA A 533 -7.79 -20.90 -5.95
N GLY A 534 -6.77 -21.00 -5.10
CA GLY A 534 -6.17 -22.26 -4.70
C GLY A 534 -7.09 -23.12 -3.83
N VAL A 535 -7.76 -22.52 -2.84
CA VAL A 535 -8.63 -23.24 -1.91
C VAL A 535 -9.94 -23.69 -2.56
N ALA A 536 -10.56 -22.81 -3.35
CA ALA A 536 -11.87 -23.11 -3.96
C ALA A 536 -11.78 -23.63 -5.41
N HIS A 537 -10.56 -23.91 -5.91
CA HIS A 537 -10.31 -24.34 -7.28
C HIS A 537 -11.00 -23.47 -8.35
N ILE A 538 -10.97 -22.14 -8.16
CA ILE A 538 -11.65 -21.19 -9.06
C ILE A 538 -10.91 -21.12 -10.40
N PRO A 539 -11.56 -21.40 -11.54
CA PRO A 539 -10.92 -21.24 -12.84
C PRO A 539 -10.55 -19.79 -13.11
N THR A 540 -9.35 -19.53 -13.64
CA THR A 540 -8.87 -18.19 -13.96
C THR A 540 -9.86 -17.40 -14.84
N ALA A 541 -10.50 -18.06 -15.80
CA ALA A 541 -11.51 -17.43 -16.66
C ALA A 541 -12.72 -16.88 -15.86
N ARG A 542 -13.15 -17.59 -14.82
CA ARG A 542 -14.28 -17.21 -13.96
C ARG A 542 -13.90 -16.05 -13.05
N MET A 543 -12.68 -16.04 -12.52
CA MET A 543 -12.13 -14.92 -11.77
C MET A 543 -12.00 -13.67 -12.65
N ALA A 544 -11.47 -13.82 -13.87
CA ALA A 544 -11.33 -12.73 -14.82
C ALA A 544 -12.67 -12.05 -15.13
N VAL A 545 -13.72 -12.84 -15.41
CA VAL A 545 -15.09 -12.31 -15.60
C VAL A 545 -15.61 -11.62 -14.34
N GLY A 546 -15.38 -12.21 -13.16
CA GLY A 546 -15.74 -11.61 -11.88
C GLY A 546 -15.00 -10.31 -11.57
N GLY A 547 -13.82 -10.10 -12.15
CA GLY A 547 -12.97 -8.92 -11.97
C GLY A 547 -13.34 -7.71 -12.83
N ILE A 548 -14.08 -7.90 -13.94
CA ILE A 548 -14.44 -6.81 -14.87
C ILE A 548 -15.23 -5.70 -14.16
N GLY A 549 -16.30 -6.07 -13.45
CA GLY A 549 -17.14 -5.12 -12.72
C GLY A 549 -16.34 -4.34 -11.67
N PRO A 550 -15.63 -5.02 -10.75
CA PRO A 550 -14.76 -4.37 -9.78
C PRO A 550 -13.70 -3.47 -10.39
N LYS A 551 -13.11 -3.85 -11.53
CA LYS A 551 -12.13 -3.01 -12.23
C LYS A 551 -12.73 -1.67 -12.62
N ILE A 552 -13.83 -1.68 -13.39
CA ILE A 552 -14.47 -0.45 -13.89
C ILE A 552 -14.88 0.46 -12.72
N ILE A 553 -15.48 -0.12 -11.68
CA ILE A 553 -15.94 0.62 -10.49
C ILE A 553 -14.76 1.32 -9.80
N THR A 554 -13.68 0.57 -9.55
CA THR A 554 -12.52 1.10 -8.84
C THR A 554 -11.74 2.11 -9.69
N THR A 555 -11.63 1.91 -11.01
CA THR A 555 -11.04 2.91 -11.93
C THR A 555 -11.78 4.24 -11.83
N LEU A 556 -13.12 4.23 -11.97
CA LEU A 556 -13.93 5.45 -11.96
C LEU A 556 -13.87 6.17 -10.62
N ILE A 557 -13.93 5.44 -9.50
CA ILE A 557 -13.87 6.04 -8.17
C ILE A 557 -12.49 6.60 -7.88
N VAL A 558 -11.41 5.87 -8.15
CA VAL A 558 -10.04 6.38 -7.91
C VAL A 558 -9.75 7.60 -8.76
N TRP A 559 -10.15 7.57 -10.04
CA TRP A 559 -10.01 8.69 -10.95
C TRP A 559 -10.80 9.93 -10.48
N GLY A 560 -12.04 9.75 -10.02
CA GLY A 560 -12.90 10.83 -9.55
C GLY A 560 -12.62 11.31 -8.12
N ALA A 561 -12.05 10.47 -7.26
CA ALA A 561 -11.90 10.75 -5.83
C ALA A 561 -10.92 11.89 -5.55
N TYR A 562 -9.79 11.97 -6.27
CA TYR A 562 -8.84 13.05 -6.01
C TYR A 562 -9.35 14.43 -6.42
N PRO A 563 -9.85 14.65 -7.65
CA PRO A 563 -10.36 15.96 -8.06
C PRO A 563 -11.54 16.46 -7.20
N THR A 564 -12.37 15.54 -6.69
CA THR A 564 -13.56 15.87 -5.91
C THR A 564 -13.33 15.89 -4.41
N TRP A 565 -12.94 14.77 -3.81
CA TRP A 565 -12.79 14.60 -2.36
C TRP A 565 -11.38 14.97 -1.88
N GLY A 566 -10.36 14.63 -2.67
CA GLY A 566 -8.96 14.92 -2.36
C GLY A 566 -8.65 16.41 -2.23
N SER A 567 -9.25 17.23 -3.08
CA SER A 567 -9.08 18.69 -3.07
C SER A 567 -9.56 19.36 -1.78
N TYR A 568 -10.54 18.77 -1.06
CA TYR A 568 -10.98 19.28 0.25
C TYR A 568 -10.05 18.88 1.40
N ILE A 569 -9.41 17.71 1.31
CA ILE A 569 -8.57 17.15 2.38
C ILE A 569 -7.15 17.66 2.29
N PHE A 570 -6.65 17.73 1.07
CA PHE A 570 -5.32 18.19 0.75
C PHE A 570 -5.45 19.63 0.25
N PRO A 571 -5.34 20.64 1.14
CA PRO A 571 -5.30 22.03 0.68
C PRO A 571 -4.17 22.19 -0.33
N ALA A 572 -4.41 23.02 -1.35
CA ALA A 572 -3.44 23.27 -2.39
C ALA A 572 -2.09 23.60 -1.75
N LEU A 573 -1.02 22.97 -2.26
CA LEU A 573 0.34 23.36 -1.90
C LEU A 573 0.55 24.74 -2.51
N VAL A 574 0.10 25.78 -1.82
CA VAL A 574 0.45 27.15 -2.17
C VAL A 574 1.96 27.20 -2.01
N ALA A 575 2.67 27.42 -3.12
CA ALA A 575 4.06 27.79 -3.07
C ALA A 575 4.16 28.96 -2.09
N GLU A 576 4.82 28.74 -0.97
CA GLU A 576 4.96 29.65 0.16
C GLU A 576 5.89 30.85 -0.19
N ASP A 577 5.88 31.27 -1.45
CA ASP A 577 6.76 32.30 -2.03
C ASP A 577 6.02 33.59 -2.44
N ALA A 578 4.69 33.60 -2.50
CA ALA A 578 3.94 34.80 -2.91
C ALA A 578 3.23 35.52 -1.75
N THR A 579 2.57 34.82 -0.83
CA THR A 579 1.74 35.45 0.22
C THR A 579 2.49 35.70 1.52
N THR A 580 3.46 34.85 1.87
CA THR A 580 4.36 35.00 3.02
C THR A 580 5.43 36.07 2.79
N THR A 581 5.91 36.25 1.57
CA THR A 581 6.82 37.36 1.22
C THR A 581 6.11 38.70 1.33
N ILE A 582 4.83 38.77 0.93
CA ILE A 582 4.00 39.98 1.09
C ILE A 582 3.61 40.17 2.56
N ALA A 583 3.20 39.12 3.29
CA ALA A 583 2.82 39.23 4.70
C ALA A 583 4.01 39.52 5.64
N ASN A 584 5.20 38.97 5.35
CA ASN A 584 6.43 39.29 6.08
C ASN A 584 6.97 40.66 5.68
N ALA A 585 6.88 41.07 4.42
CA ALA A 585 7.19 42.46 4.03
C ALA A 585 6.25 43.46 4.72
N THR A 586 4.95 43.15 4.79
CA THR A 586 3.95 44.04 5.42
C THR A 586 4.08 44.07 6.94
N SER A 587 4.41 42.95 7.59
CA SER A 587 4.65 42.91 9.05
C SER A 587 6.00 43.46 9.46
N THR A 588 7.03 43.39 8.62
CA THR A 588 8.32 44.07 8.85
C THR A 588 8.16 45.59 8.72
N ILE A 589 7.34 46.06 7.77
CA ILE A 589 6.97 47.48 7.64
C ILE A 589 6.10 47.94 8.82
N ALA A 590 5.14 47.12 9.28
CA ALA A 590 4.26 47.41 10.41
C ALA A 590 4.98 47.42 11.77
N ASN A 591 5.94 46.49 11.98
CA ASN A 591 6.75 46.45 13.20
C ASN A 591 7.84 47.54 13.20
N ALA A 592 8.36 47.94 12.04
CA ALA A 592 9.21 49.12 11.94
C ALA A 592 8.43 50.40 12.28
N THR A 593 7.16 50.53 11.86
CA THR A 593 6.32 51.70 12.19
C THR A 593 5.88 51.74 13.65
N SER A 594 5.62 50.59 14.30
CA SER A 594 5.24 50.56 15.72
C SER A 594 6.41 50.78 16.68
N THR A 595 7.64 50.39 16.28
CA THR A 595 8.85 50.61 17.09
C THR A 595 9.31 52.07 17.04
N ILE A 596 9.00 52.81 15.96
CA ILE A 596 9.30 54.24 15.82
C ILE A 596 8.27 55.12 16.56
N ALA A 597 7.03 54.64 16.77
CA ALA A 597 5.97 55.38 17.44
C ALA A 597 6.17 55.57 18.96
N ASN A 598 7.05 54.79 19.61
CA ASN A 598 7.24 54.79 21.07
C ASN A 598 8.53 55.48 21.55
N SER A 599 9.28 56.14 20.66
CA SER A 599 10.45 56.94 21.06
C SER A 599 10.11 58.43 21.00
N THR A 600 10.23 59.10 22.16
CA THR A 600 10.09 60.54 22.32
C THR A 600 11.18 61.28 21.52
N MET A 601 10.91 61.65 20.28
CA MET A 601 11.63 62.71 19.56
C MET A 601 10.66 63.63 18.83
N LYS A 602 10.92 64.93 18.98
CA LYS A 602 10.17 66.06 18.40
C LYS A 602 9.98 65.92 16.88
N PRO A 603 8.90 66.49 16.31
CA PRO A 603 8.57 66.37 14.90
C PRO A 603 9.40 67.35 14.06
N LEU A 604 10.50 66.89 13.46
CA LEU A 604 11.24 67.69 12.46
C LEU A 604 12.10 66.86 11.48
N LEU A 605 11.81 65.57 11.32
CA LEU A 605 12.57 64.65 10.46
C LEU A 605 11.65 63.65 9.74
N LEU A 606 10.54 64.12 9.17
CA LEU A 606 9.59 63.30 8.39
C LEU A 606 9.67 63.56 6.88
N GLN A 607 10.82 64.00 6.40
CA GLN A 607 11.10 64.15 4.98
C GLN A 607 12.55 63.73 4.74
N GLU A 608 12.75 62.83 3.77
CA GLU A 608 14.04 62.26 3.33
C GLU A 608 14.52 60.96 4.00
N LEU A 609 13.86 59.85 3.63
CA LEU A 609 14.54 58.56 3.44
C LEU A 609 13.72 57.71 2.45
N ALA A 610 13.49 58.28 1.26
CA ALA A 610 12.99 57.55 0.10
C ALA A 610 14.16 57.32 -0.87
N LEU A 611 14.70 56.11 -0.89
CA LEU A 611 15.58 55.66 -1.98
C LEU A 611 14.71 55.49 -3.24
N ASN A 612 14.65 56.53 -4.08
CA ASN A 612 13.96 56.50 -5.35
C ASN A 612 14.79 55.73 -6.40
N CYS A 613 14.62 54.42 -6.46
CA CYS A 613 15.10 53.61 -7.59
C CYS A 613 13.99 53.53 -8.65
N SER A 614 14.02 54.41 -9.65
CA SER A 614 13.12 54.37 -10.80
C SER A 614 13.66 53.42 -11.88
N ILE A 615 12.95 52.30 -12.12
CA ILE A 615 13.19 51.42 -13.26
C ILE A 615 12.16 51.78 -14.35
N PRO A 616 12.56 52.27 -15.54
CA PRO A 616 11.62 52.44 -16.64
C PRO A 616 11.14 51.07 -17.11
N LEU A 617 9.83 50.87 -17.19
CA LEU A 617 9.16 49.60 -17.54
C LEU A 617 9.53 49.05 -18.94
N GLY A 618 10.34 49.76 -19.73
CA GLY A 618 10.72 49.44 -21.11
C GLY A 618 12.11 48.83 -21.32
N SER A 619 12.95 48.64 -20.29
CA SER A 619 14.35 48.15 -20.46
C SER A 619 14.63 46.75 -19.89
N LEU A 620 13.61 45.89 -19.80
CA LEU A 620 13.79 44.48 -19.41
C LEU A 620 14.24 43.64 -20.61
N THR A 621 15.41 43.93 -21.15
CA THR A 621 16.15 43.04 -22.06
C THR A 621 17.58 42.88 -21.54
N LYS A 622 18.10 41.66 -21.65
CA LYS A 622 19.31 41.11 -21.03
C LYS A 622 20.42 42.15 -20.74
N ASN A 623 20.77 42.26 -19.46
CA ASN A 623 21.87 43.03 -18.86
C ASN A 623 21.66 44.55 -18.73
N GLY A 624 20.89 44.96 -17.72
CA GLY A 624 20.81 46.35 -17.28
C GLY A 624 21.77 46.65 -16.12
N ARG A 625 22.56 47.72 -16.23
CA ARG A 625 23.31 48.34 -15.12
C ARG A 625 22.51 49.53 -14.60
N PHE A 626 22.38 49.67 -13.30
CA PHE A 626 21.67 50.81 -12.69
C PHE A 626 22.59 51.57 -11.74
N ARG A 627 22.37 52.89 -11.65
CA ARG A 627 23.15 53.81 -10.80
C ARG A 627 22.22 54.38 -9.73
N CYS A 628 22.64 54.34 -8.48
CA CYS A 628 21.99 55.05 -7.39
C CYS A 628 22.75 56.36 -7.17
N ASP A 629 22.14 57.52 -7.40
CA ASP A 629 22.71 58.81 -7.00
C ASP A 629 22.18 59.18 -5.61
N LEU A 630 23.10 59.51 -4.70
CA LEU A 630 22.79 60.05 -3.39
C LEU A 630 22.64 61.58 -3.49
N SER A 631 21.64 62.14 -2.81
CA SER A 631 21.58 63.59 -2.55
C SER A 631 22.80 64.02 -1.71
N ASN A 632 23.32 65.22 -2.00
CA ASN A 632 24.62 65.73 -1.51
C ASN A 632 24.74 65.93 0.02
N ASP A 633 23.69 65.71 0.81
CA ASP A 633 23.69 66.00 2.25
C ASP A 633 24.13 64.84 3.17
N ILE A 634 24.65 63.74 2.60
CA ILE A 634 25.14 62.58 3.38
C ILE A 634 26.63 62.33 3.06
N ALA A 635 27.48 63.32 3.36
CA ALA A 635 28.92 63.23 3.08
C ALA A 635 29.81 62.87 4.30
N ASN A 636 29.27 62.68 5.51
CA ASN A 636 30.10 62.55 6.73
C ASN A 636 29.94 61.25 7.55
N SER A 637 29.51 60.15 6.93
CA SER A 637 29.55 58.82 7.56
C SER A 637 30.48 57.89 6.79
N THR A 638 31.60 57.51 7.40
CA THR A 638 32.65 56.64 6.81
C THR A 638 32.18 55.22 6.51
N ALA A 639 31.00 54.80 7.00
CA ALA A 639 30.42 53.49 6.72
C ALA A 639 29.56 53.43 5.44
N LEU A 640 29.10 54.58 4.92
CA LEU A 640 28.20 54.68 3.75
C LEU A 640 28.94 54.96 2.42
N ALA A 641 30.20 55.37 2.49
CA ALA A 641 31.00 55.69 1.30
C ALA A 641 31.42 54.46 0.47
N SER A 642 31.38 53.25 1.04
CA SER A 642 31.74 52.00 0.32
C SER A 642 30.59 51.46 -0.53
N VAL A 643 29.33 51.77 -0.21
CA VAL A 643 28.15 51.37 -0.98
C VAL A 643 27.87 52.35 -2.13
N ALA A 644 28.16 53.64 -1.93
CA ALA A 644 27.83 54.72 -2.88
C ALA A 644 28.66 54.76 -4.18
N ARG A 645 29.68 53.90 -4.35
CA ARG A 645 30.51 53.85 -5.58
C ARG A 645 30.46 52.51 -6.32
N GLY A 646 29.56 51.60 -5.93
CA GLY A 646 29.40 50.31 -6.58
C GLY A 646 28.51 50.39 -7.81
N ILE A 647 29.01 49.97 -8.98
CA ILE A 647 28.16 49.59 -10.11
C ILE A 647 27.68 48.16 -9.85
N PHE A 648 26.38 47.98 -9.65
CA PHE A 648 25.79 46.66 -9.44
C PHE A 648 25.36 46.06 -10.79
N SER A 649 25.76 44.81 -11.04
CA SER A 649 25.36 44.03 -12.21
C SER A 649 24.55 42.83 -11.73
N CYS A 650 23.28 42.76 -12.10
CA CYS A 650 22.44 41.57 -11.87
C CYS A 650 22.35 40.76 -13.17
N ASP A 651 22.88 39.54 -13.16
CA ASP A 651 22.60 38.55 -14.21
C ASP A 651 21.27 37.86 -13.90
N PHE A 652 20.26 38.10 -14.74
CA PHE A 652 19.05 37.28 -14.74
C PHE A 652 19.38 35.91 -15.35
N ILE A 653 19.56 34.89 -14.51
CA ILE A 653 19.64 33.50 -14.97
C ILE A 653 18.23 33.06 -15.37
N SER A 654 17.89 33.32 -16.63
CA SER A 654 16.81 32.63 -17.34
C SER A 654 17.23 31.18 -17.57
N LYS A 655 16.69 30.23 -16.79
CA LYS A 655 16.58 28.84 -17.24
C LYS A 655 15.10 28.51 -17.43
N ARG A 656 14.73 28.33 -18.70
CA ARG A 656 13.51 27.63 -19.13
C ARG A 656 13.59 26.16 -18.75
#